data_AF-A0A1X7HNM0-F1
#
_entry.id   AF-A0A1X7HNM0-F1
#
_cell.length_a   1.000
_cell.length_b   1.000
_cell.length_c   1.000
_cell.angle_alpha   90.00
_cell.angle_beta   90.00
_cell.angle_gamma   90.00
#
_symmetry.space_group_name_H-M   'P 1'
#
loop_
_entity.id
_entity.type
_entity.pdbx_description
1 polymer ?
#
loop_
_entity_poly.entity_id
_entity_poly.type
_entity_poly.pdbx_seq_one_letter_code
_entity_poly.pdbx_strand_id
1 'polypeptide(L)'
;MLKRWFALLMAVCLVIPAAAGTVYGDSKAGGDKIVTMLPDGTPLLEDGSIWVTYSSNPLTQIAVPVNGNLKAVAGSGMSGNGINNNGELVKWGKSGLQIVPGTSSVKQVGDGYWLSSDGTVWSLENSKPAAVKGFSGVSVFDEFNGIIGGVTSSGSVLHYNGKYRAEPVVLGQVPDTASIVKFEVSEDYAAILYNDGRVILFSTMIVNGSKTYISQTLVTDGVDISLGKEDKLVFAKKDGTVWSARTDVFTQKFDTVRLSGIEGIDKVVAISGSKLFYARQQNGTWVKYDNGQLYKVEIPQIDRITLKVSNSKPKVGDSITPKLEFQYADGKKAAIPEGVVQLSTDKPHLLHPLDNGKIKVQGVGEASLSVNVGGLKQSVTIVSGLGKPIENAKQEKGITYLPLKPVFQALGGTVQYEAASKTFNIKVGTTDIRVISGSKKAQINDKTITMKAAPIQHKGETLVSSDLLTAALGAKLKWNAAKQEMNVSLGAAQFVVKADQKKAQESKPSKSSSKMYEVPATGSMAGWKVLKGHKYEKSLRIYFQYKNGNLATKTEDIRKVNLNQKVTWTDDYGLKRTNTIREIYHLFSYTNEFTAEWLLKKFGKLYEDWLASTLVDTAGIVEEYLIETGQMKPYGSNVTLTPEAEFE
;
A
#
# COMPACT_ATOMS: atom_id res chain seq x y z
N MET A 1 39.04 48.93 23.28
CA MET A 1 39.16 47.46 23.50
C MET A 1 38.03 46.77 22.73
N LEU A 2 38.43 45.79 21.90
CA LEU A 2 37.68 44.73 21.17
C LEU A 2 36.26 45.03 20.63
N LYS A 3 36.10 45.30 19.32
CA LYS A 3 35.90 44.37 18.18
C LYS A 3 34.56 43.60 18.17
N ARG A 4 33.74 43.93 17.15
CA ARG A 4 32.62 43.18 16.56
C ARG A 4 33.00 41.71 16.32
N TRP A 5 32.01 40.82 16.13
CA TRP A 5 31.87 39.94 14.95
C TRP A 5 30.52 39.21 14.93
N PHE A 6 29.96 39.12 13.72
CA PHE A 6 28.86 38.24 13.30
C PHE A 6 29.27 36.77 13.44
N ALA A 7 28.39 35.91 13.93
CA ALA A 7 28.53 34.45 13.79
C ALA A 7 27.49 33.93 12.79
N LEU A 8 28.01 33.67 11.59
CA LEU A 8 27.39 32.98 10.48
C LEU A 8 27.26 31.49 10.87
N LEU A 9 26.04 30.94 11.04
CA LEU A 9 25.86 29.49 11.17
C LEU A 9 25.87 28.87 9.77
N MET A 10 27.10 28.67 9.28
CA MET A 10 27.39 27.81 8.13
C MET A 10 27.13 26.35 8.55
N ALA A 11 25.95 25.83 8.21
CA ALA A 11 25.74 24.38 8.22
C ALA A 11 26.57 23.77 7.08
N VAL A 12 27.78 23.33 7.44
CA VAL A 12 28.62 22.51 6.56
C VAL A 12 27.91 21.17 6.40
N CYS A 13 27.17 21.02 5.31
CA CYS A 13 26.74 19.72 4.80
C CYS A 13 27.99 18.90 4.46
N LEU A 14 28.47 18.11 5.42
CA LEU A 14 29.32 16.96 5.14
C LEU A 14 28.49 15.97 4.32
N VAL A 15 28.58 16.10 3.00
CA VAL A 15 28.12 15.09 2.05
C VAL A 15 29.08 13.90 2.19
N ILE A 16 28.72 12.97 3.06
CA ILE A 16 29.30 11.63 3.07
C ILE A 16 28.61 10.85 1.95
N PRO A 17 29.33 10.26 0.98
CA PRO A 17 28.74 9.38 0.00
C PRO A 17 28.33 8.08 0.69
N ALA A 18 27.07 7.97 1.11
CA ALA A 18 26.53 6.72 1.63
C ALA A 18 26.37 5.73 0.47
N ALA A 19 27.22 4.70 0.48
CA ALA A 19 26.99 3.46 -0.25
C ALA A 19 25.61 2.89 0.14
N ALA A 20 24.98 2.16 -0.78
CA ALA A 20 23.70 1.51 -0.56
C ALA A 20 23.74 0.64 0.72
N GLY A 21 23.00 1.04 1.75
CA GLY A 21 22.92 0.32 3.02
C GLY A 21 22.05 1.09 4.00
N THR A 22 20.93 0.46 4.39
CA THR A 22 20.00 0.81 5.48
C THR A 22 20.43 1.96 6.41
N VAL A 23 19.70 3.08 6.35
CA VAL A 23 19.72 4.11 7.39
C VAL A 23 18.73 3.70 8.48
N TYR A 24 19.18 3.68 9.74
CA TYR A 24 18.35 3.45 10.93
C TYR A 24 17.72 4.78 11.37
N GLY A 25 16.40 4.78 11.55
CA GLY A 25 15.65 5.94 12.06
C GLY A 25 15.62 5.98 13.60
N ASP A 26 15.82 7.18 14.14
CA ASP A 26 15.80 7.52 15.57
C ASP A 26 14.39 7.63 16.17
N SER A 27 14.32 7.25 17.46
CA SER A 27 13.36 7.52 18.56
C SER A 27 11.84 7.42 18.32
N LYS A 28 11.21 6.52 19.09
CA LYS A 28 9.76 6.32 19.26
C LYS A 28 9.05 7.61 19.74
N ALA A 29 8.00 8.02 19.04
CA ALA A 29 7.03 8.99 19.53
C ALA A 29 6.02 8.28 20.45
N GLY A 30 5.75 8.86 21.62
CA GLY A 30 5.00 8.26 22.71
C GLY A 30 3.53 8.01 22.43
N GLY A 31 3.09 6.79 22.76
CA GLY A 31 1.69 6.34 22.75
C GLY A 31 1.48 5.06 23.58
N ASP A 32 2.32 4.80 24.58
CA ASP A 32 2.43 3.46 25.19
C ASP A 32 1.32 3.11 26.22
N LYS A 33 0.31 3.98 26.41
CA LYS A 33 -0.76 3.75 27.40
C LYS A 33 -2.03 3.22 26.73
N ILE A 34 -2.55 2.12 27.27
CA ILE A 34 -3.78 1.47 26.81
C ILE A 34 -5.00 2.15 27.46
N VAL A 35 -5.89 2.71 26.63
CA VAL A 35 -7.17 3.29 27.06
C VAL A 35 -8.18 2.18 27.36
N THR A 36 -8.28 1.22 26.44
CA THR A 36 -9.16 0.05 26.56
C THR A 36 -8.62 -1.11 25.73
N MET A 37 -9.15 -2.30 25.99
CA MET A 37 -8.88 -3.48 25.18
C MET A 37 -10.15 -3.94 24.49
N LEU A 38 -10.01 -4.47 23.28
CA LEU A 38 -11.05 -5.27 22.63
C LEU A 38 -11.04 -6.70 23.22
N PRO A 39 -12.15 -7.45 23.10
CA PRO A 39 -12.26 -8.80 23.65
C PRO A 39 -11.20 -9.80 23.16
N ASP A 40 -10.59 -9.57 21.99
CA ASP A 40 -9.53 -10.42 21.44
C ASP A 40 -8.11 -10.04 21.91
N GLY A 41 -8.00 -9.02 22.77
CA GLY A 41 -6.73 -8.55 23.31
C GLY A 41 -6.12 -7.36 22.56
N THR A 42 -6.79 -6.85 21.54
CA THR A 42 -6.30 -5.71 20.77
C THR A 42 -6.41 -4.40 21.58
N PRO A 43 -5.30 -3.68 21.82
CA PRO A 43 -5.34 -2.44 22.60
C PRO A 43 -5.69 -1.22 21.73
N LEU A 44 -6.54 -0.34 22.28
CA LEU A 44 -6.64 1.06 21.87
C LEU A 44 -5.68 1.89 22.73
N LEU A 45 -4.83 2.67 22.08
CA LEU A 45 -3.83 3.52 22.73
C LEU A 45 -4.33 4.96 22.90
N GLU A 46 -3.69 5.69 23.83
CA GLU A 46 -4.04 7.08 24.16
C GLU A 46 -3.84 8.06 22.98
N ASP A 47 -2.92 7.75 22.06
CA ASP A 47 -2.70 8.51 20.83
C ASP A 47 -3.77 8.24 19.74
N GLY A 48 -4.78 7.44 20.07
CA GLY A 48 -5.88 7.04 19.18
C GLY A 48 -5.51 5.99 18.15
N SER A 49 -4.36 5.31 18.32
CA SER A 49 -3.97 4.17 17.49
C SER A 49 -4.47 2.83 18.04
N ILE A 50 -4.62 1.87 17.13
CA ILE A 50 -5.04 0.50 17.41
C ILE A 50 -4.17 -0.48 16.60
N TRP A 51 -3.93 -1.66 17.15
CA TRP A 51 -3.15 -2.72 16.49
C TRP A 51 -4.05 -3.67 15.70
N VAL A 52 -4.25 -3.37 14.42
CA VAL A 52 -5.09 -4.19 13.53
C VAL A 52 -4.32 -5.43 13.08
N THR A 53 -4.99 -6.57 13.05
CA THR A 53 -4.42 -7.86 12.68
C THR A 53 -4.83 -8.25 11.26
N TYR A 54 -3.83 -8.45 10.40
CA TYR A 54 -4.02 -8.76 8.98
C TYR A 54 -3.73 -10.24 8.68
N SER A 55 -4.64 -11.13 9.08
CA SER A 55 -4.80 -12.51 8.57
C SER A 55 -5.82 -13.23 9.44
N SER A 56 -6.71 -14.03 8.83
CA SER A 56 -7.61 -14.91 9.59
C SER A 56 -6.94 -16.20 10.05
N ASN A 57 -5.72 -16.50 9.57
CA ASN A 57 -4.96 -17.65 10.03
C ASN A 57 -4.13 -17.25 11.27
N PRO A 58 -4.40 -17.84 12.45
CA PRO A 58 -3.73 -17.53 13.71
C PRO A 58 -2.21 -17.63 13.66
N LEU A 59 -1.66 -18.49 12.80
CA LEU A 59 -0.21 -18.71 12.67
C LEU A 59 0.50 -17.62 11.85
N THR A 60 -0.26 -16.75 11.19
CA THR A 60 0.24 -15.73 10.25
C THR A 60 -0.30 -14.34 10.57
N GLN A 61 -0.83 -14.14 11.78
CA GLN A 61 -1.33 -12.85 12.22
C GLN A 61 -0.19 -11.83 12.26
N ILE A 62 -0.39 -10.71 11.56
CA ILE A 62 0.53 -9.58 11.55
C ILE A 62 -0.21 -8.41 12.20
N ALA A 63 0.27 -7.96 13.35
CA ALA A 63 -0.28 -6.80 14.05
C ALA A 63 0.38 -5.52 13.52
N VAL A 64 -0.42 -4.62 12.95
CA VAL A 64 0.05 -3.35 12.40
C VAL A 64 -0.65 -2.21 13.14
N PRO A 65 0.09 -1.23 13.68
CA PRO A 65 -0.54 -0.10 14.33
C PRO A 65 -1.08 0.84 13.25
N VAL A 66 -2.36 1.19 13.38
CA VAL A 66 -3.04 2.16 12.54
C VAL A 66 -3.59 3.26 13.44
N ASN A 67 -3.47 4.51 13.01
CA ASN A 67 -3.97 5.64 13.77
C ASN A 67 -5.21 6.22 13.06
N GLY A 68 -6.38 6.00 13.65
CA GLY A 68 -7.65 6.59 13.22
C GLY A 68 -8.07 7.79 14.06
N ASN A 69 -7.18 8.29 14.93
CA ASN A 69 -7.46 9.30 15.95
C ASN A 69 -8.65 8.91 16.83
N LEU A 70 -8.67 7.63 17.23
CA LEU A 70 -9.80 6.95 17.86
C LEU A 70 -9.90 7.28 19.35
N LYS A 71 -11.13 7.46 19.86
CA LYS A 71 -11.43 7.62 21.29
C LYS A 71 -12.26 6.47 21.88
N ALA A 72 -12.95 5.71 21.03
CA ALA A 72 -13.73 4.54 21.41
C ALA A 72 -13.70 3.50 20.28
N VAL A 73 -13.76 2.23 20.63
CA VAL A 73 -13.68 1.09 19.70
C VAL A 73 -14.58 -0.06 20.15
N ALA A 74 -15.05 -0.85 19.19
CA ALA A 74 -15.74 -2.12 19.38
C ALA A 74 -15.39 -3.08 18.24
N GLY A 75 -15.51 -4.39 18.49
CA GLY A 75 -15.15 -5.45 17.55
C GLY A 75 -13.86 -6.18 17.94
N SER A 76 -12.98 -6.41 16.98
CA SER A 76 -11.73 -7.16 17.11
C SER A 76 -10.58 -6.46 16.42
N GLY A 77 -9.35 -6.93 16.60
CA GLY A 77 -8.19 -6.50 15.83
C GLY A 77 -8.33 -6.79 14.33
N MET A 78 -9.14 -7.77 13.91
CA MET A 78 -9.32 -8.07 12.47
C MET A 78 -10.32 -7.13 11.80
N SER A 79 -11.38 -6.75 12.51
CA SER A 79 -12.42 -5.84 12.02
C SER A 79 -13.19 -5.24 13.18
N GLY A 80 -13.70 -4.03 12.99
CA GLY A 80 -14.54 -3.37 13.97
C GLY A 80 -14.86 -1.93 13.61
N ASN A 81 -15.50 -1.26 14.56
CA ASN A 81 -15.91 0.13 14.48
C ASN A 81 -15.26 0.96 15.57
N GLY A 82 -15.00 2.23 15.27
CA GLY A 82 -14.45 3.19 16.20
C GLY A 82 -15.06 4.56 16.00
N ILE A 83 -14.87 5.41 17.00
CA ILE A 83 -15.25 6.82 16.95
C ILE A 83 -13.96 7.61 16.98
N ASN A 84 -13.75 8.49 16.00
CA ASN A 84 -12.60 9.39 16.05
C ASN A 84 -12.88 10.63 16.92
N ASN A 85 -11.86 11.45 17.14
CA ASN A 85 -11.99 12.68 17.93
C ASN A 85 -12.95 13.72 17.33
N ASN A 86 -13.25 13.64 16.02
CA ASN A 86 -14.27 14.47 15.37
C ASN A 86 -15.72 13.95 15.59
N GLY A 87 -15.89 12.77 16.19
CA GLY A 87 -17.20 12.13 16.36
C GLY A 87 -17.72 11.43 15.11
N GLU A 88 -16.84 11.10 14.16
CA GLU A 88 -17.16 10.35 12.94
C GLU A 88 -16.96 8.85 13.17
N LEU A 89 -17.70 8.02 12.42
CA LEU A 89 -17.54 6.58 12.42
C LEU A 89 -16.31 6.18 11.60
N VAL A 90 -15.41 5.44 12.23
CA VAL A 90 -14.25 4.82 11.60
C VAL A 90 -14.46 3.31 11.59
N LYS A 91 -14.15 2.64 10.48
CA LYS A 91 -14.19 1.18 10.36
C LYS A 91 -12.83 0.65 9.98
N TRP A 92 -12.48 -0.53 10.47
CA TRP A 92 -11.33 -1.27 9.95
C TRP A 92 -11.72 -2.71 9.59
N GLY A 93 -10.90 -3.30 8.72
CA GLY A 93 -11.11 -4.63 8.18
C GLY A 93 -10.09 -4.93 7.08
N LYS A 94 -10.43 -5.87 6.18
CA LYS A 94 -9.59 -6.22 5.03
C LYS A 94 -9.22 -5.04 4.13
N SER A 95 -10.09 -4.03 4.05
CA SER A 95 -9.90 -2.81 3.25
C SER A 95 -9.07 -1.73 3.96
N GLY A 96 -8.53 -2.01 5.14
CA GLY A 96 -7.86 -1.04 5.99
C GLY A 96 -8.83 -0.15 6.77
N LEU A 97 -8.28 0.90 7.37
CA LEU A 97 -9.01 1.87 8.19
C LEU A 97 -9.66 2.94 7.30
N GLN A 98 -10.98 3.15 7.43
CA GLN A 98 -11.73 4.13 6.64
C GLN A 98 -12.76 4.89 7.48
N ILE A 99 -12.93 6.18 7.18
CA ILE A 99 -14.02 7.01 7.72
C ILE A 99 -15.28 6.73 6.90
N VAL A 100 -16.41 6.48 7.56
CA VAL A 100 -17.70 6.26 6.89
C VAL A 100 -18.33 7.61 6.54
N PRO A 101 -18.51 7.94 5.24
CA PRO A 101 -19.03 9.25 4.84
C PRO A 101 -20.41 9.54 5.40
N GLY A 102 -20.66 10.80 5.75
CA GLY A 102 -21.97 11.26 6.24
C GLY A 102 -22.26 10.89 7.70
N THR A 103 -21.32 10.25 8.39
CA THR A 103 -21.44 10.00 9.84
C THR A 103 -20.83 11.16 10.61
N SER A 104 -21.62 11.81 11.44
CA SER A 104 -21.16 12.82 12.40
C SER A 104 -21.97 12.65 13.69
N SER A 105 -21.40 13.03 14.84
CA SER A 105 -22.06 12.89 16.15
C SER A 105 -22.34 11.45 16.58
N VAL A 106 -21.47 10.50 16.25
CA VAL A 106 -21.53 9.13 16.77
C VAL A 106 -21.19 9.14 18.26
N LYS A 107 -22.08 8.54 19.07
CA LYS A 107 -21.99 8.52 20.53
C LYS A 107 -21.33 7.24 21.06
N GLN A 108 -21.72 6.08 20.53
CA GLN A 108 -21.20 4.77 20.91
C GLN A 108 -21.09 3.86 19.67
N VAL A 109 -20.25 2.82 19.74
CA VAL A 109 -20.06 1.82 18.67
C VAL A 109 -20.13 0.41 19.25
N GLY A 110 -20.74 -0.50 18.48
CA GLY A 110 -20.61 -1.96 18.57
C GLY A 110 -19.87 -2.47 17.33
N ASP A 111 -19.67 -3.78 17.18
CA ASP A 111 -18.92 -4.36 16.04
C ASP A 111 -19.64 -4.11 14.70
N GLY A 112 -20.97 -4.27 14.70
CA GLY A 112 -21.81 -4.06 13.52
C GLY A 112 -22.61 -2.75 13.48
N TYR A 113 -22.70 -2.04 14.60
CA TYR A 113 -23.71 -1.01 14.87
C TYR A 113 -23.12 0.23 15.52
N TRP A 114 -23.86 1.34 15.50
CA TRP A 114 -23.51 2.53 16.26
C TRP A 114 -24.75 3.29 16.73
N LEU A 115 -24.60 4.00 17.84
CA LEU A 115 -25.61 4.90 18.38
C LEU A 115 -25.21 6.33 18.02
N SER A 116 -26.13 7.03 17.37
CA SER A 116 -26.01 8.46 17.10
C SER A 116 -26.46 9.29 18.29
N SER A 117 -25.97 10.53 18.39
CA SER A 117 -26.30 11.42 19.51
C SER A 117 -27.79 11.81 19.60
N ASP A 118 -28.56 11.60 18.53
CA ASP A 118 -30.02 11.76 18.49
C ASP A 118 -30.78 10.59 19.15
N GLY A 119 -30.07 9.54 19.57
CA GLY A 119 -30.66 8.35 20.19
C GLY A 119 -31.10 7.28 19.19
N THR A 120 -30.76 7.39 17.91
CA THR A 120 -31.07 6.37 16.90
C THR A 120 -29.89 5.40 16.76
N VAL A 121 -30.17 4.09 16.74
CA VAL A 121 -29.17 3.07 16.44
C VAL A 121 -29.14 2.79 14.94
N TRP A 122 -27.95 2.65 14.38
CA TRP A 122 -27.71 2.48 12.96
C TRP A 122 -26.82 1.26 12.69
N SER A 123 -26.94 0.72 11.48
CA SER A 123 -26.09 -0.32 10.91
C SER A 123 -25.72 0.05 9.47
N LEU A 124 -24.88 -0.77 8.82
CA LEU A 124 -24.65 -0.66 7.38
C LEU A 124 -25.45 -1.72 6.63
N GLU A 125 -26.36 -1.27 5.77
CA GLU A 125 -27.06 -2.08 4.79
C GLU A 125 -26.55 -1.73 3.39
N ASN A 126 -26.03 -2.71 2.66
CA ASN A 126 -25.40 -2.48 1.34
C ASN A 126 -24.35 -1.35 1.36
N SER A 127 -23.54 -1.30 2.42
CA SER A 127 -22.51 -0.26 2.67
C SER A 127 -23.05 1.16 2.86
N LYS A 128 -24.35 1.31 3.15
CA LYS A 128 -24.98 2.61 3.45
C LYS A 128 -25.58 2.59 4.86
N PRO A 129 -25.51 3.71 5.60
CA PRO A 129 -26.21 3.83 6.88
C PRO A 129 -27.71 3.56 6.78
N ALA A 130 -28.21 2.66 7.62
CA ALA A 130 -29.62 2.36 7.78
C ALA A 130 -29.99 2.32 9.27
N ALA A 131 -31.14 2.91 9.64
CA ALA A 131 -31.60 2.93 11.02
C ALA A 131 -32.13 1.55 11.41
N VAL A 132 -31.73 1.07 12.59
CA VAL A 132 -32.20 -0.21 13.12
C VAL A 132 -33.62 -0.05 13.64
N LYS A 133 -34.55 -0.81 13.07
CA LYS A 133 -35.97 -0.77 13.46
C LYS A 133 -36.13 -1.08 14.96
N GLY A 134 -36.92 -0.24 15.64
CA GLY A 134 -37.23 -0.43 17.07
C GLY A 134 -36.20 0.13 18.05
N PHE A 135 -35.09 0.71 17.55
CA PHE A 135 -34.06 1.35 18.38
C PHE A 135 -34.00 2.86 18.12
N SER A 136 -34.98 3.57 18.67
CA SER A 136 -35.01 5.05 18.72
C SER A 136 -35.12 5.54 20.16
N GLY A 137 -34.63 6.76 20.40
CA GLY A 137 -34.57 7.33 21.75
C GLY A 137 -33.69 6.52 22.72
N VAL A 138 -32.67 5.83 22.20
CA VAL A 138 -31.72 5.02 22.98
C VAL A 138 -30.68 5.92 23.66
N SER A 139 -30.52 5.77 24.98
CA SER A 139 -29.55 6.55 25.77
C SER A 139 -28.19 5.87 25.80
N VAL A 140 -28.18 4.55 25.95
CA VAL A 140 -26.97 3.72 25.97
C VAL A 140 -27.30 2.41 25.25
N PHE A 141 -26.34 1.86 24.53
CA PHE A 141 -26.51 0.59 23.83
C PHE A 141 -25.24 -0.26 23.92
N ASP A 142 -25.42 -1.53 23.61
CA ASP A 142 -24.34 -2.48 23.38
C ASP A 142 -24.73 -3.50 22.31
N GLU A 143 -23.74 -4.18 21.75
CA GLU A 143 -23.94 -5.28 20.82
C GLU A 143 -22.95 -6.42 21.04
N PHE A 144 -23.47 -7.64 20.94
CA PHE A 144 -22.68 -8.86 21.02
C PHE A 144 -23.15 -9.89 19.99
N ASN A 145 -22.30 -10.26 19.03
CA ASN A 145 -22.57 -11.28 18.02
C ASN A 145 -23.91 -11.07 17.28
N GLY A 146 -24.20 -9.83 16.91
CA GLY A 146 -25.44 -9.43 16.22
C GLY A 146 -26.66 -9.28 17.11
N ILE A 147 -26.52 -9.46 18.44
CA ILE A 147 -27.57 -9.16 19.42
C ILE A 147 -27.40 -7.72 19.84
N ILE A 148 -28.46 -6.94 19.72
CA ILE A 148 -28.46 -5.51 20.07
C ILE A 148 -29.28 -5.35 21.34
N GLY A 149 -28.79 -4.55 22.27
CA GLY A 149 -29.56 -4.12 23.43
C GLY A 149 -29.32 -2.65 23.71
N GLY A 150 -30.19 -2.06 24.52
CA GLY A 150 -29.99 -0.70 24.98
C GLY A 150 -31.07 -0.26 25.95
N VAL A 151 -30.86 0.89 26.56
CA VAL A 151 -31.85 1.52 27.45
C VAL A 151 -32.37 2.77 26.78
N THR A 152 -33.69 2.87 26.58
CA THR A 152 -34.31 4.08 26.06
C THR A 152 -34.23 5.23 27.06
N SER A 153 -34.35 6.47 26.61
CA SER A 153 -34.44 7.65 27.48
C SER A 153 -35.61 7.57 28.46
N SER A 154 -36.68 6.84 28.10
CA SER A 154 -37.83 6.57 28.95
C SER A 154 -37.63 5.45 29.98
N GLY A 155 -36.51 4.71 29.94
CA GLY A 155 -36.19 3.64 30.90
C GLY A 155 -36.48 2.21 30.43
N SER A 156 -36.93 2.01 29.19
CA SER A 156 -37.17 0.66 28.67
C SER A 156 -35.86 -0.04 28.36
N VAL A 157 -35.65 -1.21 28.94
CA VAL A 157 -34.49 -2.06 28.66
C VAL A 157 -34.82 -2.96 27.46
N LEU A 158 -34.17 -2.70 26.33
CA LEU A 158 -34.39 -3.39 25.06
C LEU A 158 -33.38 -4.52 24.87
N HIS A 159 -33.86 -5.62 24.26
CA HIS A 159 -33.05 -6.73 23.77
C HIS A 159 -33.56 -7.19 22.42
N TYR A 160 -32.66 -7.44 21.47
CA TYR A 160 -33.03 -7.80 20.12
C TYR A 160 -32.06 -8.81 19.52
N ASN A 161 -32.61 -9.91 19.02
CA ASN A 161 -31.90 -10.87 18.20
C ASN A 161 -32.68 -11.09 16.90
N GLY A 162 -32.23 -10.42 15.83
CA GLY A 162 -32.88 -10.44 14.52
C GLY A 162 -32.97 -11.83 13.87
N LYS A 163 -32.18 -12.80 14.35
CA LYS A 163 -32.27 -14.19 13.87
C LYS A 163 -33.58 -14.87 14.30
N TYR A 164 -34.18 -14.43 15.41
CA TYR A 164 -35.33 -15.10 16.01
C TYR A 164 -36.60 -14.25 16.03
N ARG A 165 -36.49 -12.92 15.89
CA ARG A 165 -37.63 -11.99 15.98
C ARG A 165 -37.45 -10.80 15.06
N ALA A 166 -38.56 -10.20 14.64
CA ALA A 166 -38.58 -9.01 13.80
C ALA A 166 -38.47 -7.69 14.57
N GLU A 167 -38.72 -7.69 15.89
CA GLU A 167 -38.74 -6.49 16.73
C GLU A 167 -38.07 -6.74 18.10
N PRO A 168 -37.51 -5.70 18.74
CA PRO A 168 -36.93 -5.79 20.08
C PRO A 168 -37.97 -6.17 21.14
N VAL A 169 -37.51 -6.85 22.19
CA VAL A 169 -38.29 -7.16 23.39
C VAL A 169 -37.91 -6.21 24.52
N VAL A 170 -38.89 -5.87 25.38
CA VAL A 170 -38.63 -5.09 26.60
C VAL A 170 -38.38 -6.07 27.75
N LEU A 171 -37.17 -6.05 28.31
CA LEU A 171 -36.78 -6.87 29.46
C LEU A 171 -37.31 -6.31 30.79
N GLY A 172 -37.53 -5.00 30.85
CA GLY A 172 -37.99 -4.31 32.05
C GLY A 172 -37.93 -2.79 31.93
N GLN A 173 -38.22 -2.12 33.05
CA GLN A 173 -38.13 -0.67 33.20
C GLN A 173 -37.09 -0.33 34.26
N VAL A 174 -36.31 0.71 33.99
CA VAL A 174 -35.32 1.22 34.95
C VAL A 174 -35.43 2.75 35.10
N PRO A 175 -35.25 3.28 36.33
CA PRO A 175 -35.26 4.72 36.55
C PRO A 175 -33.91 5.37 36.18
N ASP A 176 -33.89 6.70 36.15
CA ASP A 176 -32.65 7.50 36.14
C ASP A 176 -31.65 7.15 35.01
N THR A 177 -32.18 7.11 33.79
CA THR A 177 -31.43 6.74 32.57
C THR A 177 -30.22 7.64 32.30
N ALA A 178 -30.26 8.88 32.78
CA ALA A 178 -29.16 9.85 32.67
C ALA A 178 -27.92 9.46 33.50
N SER A 179 -28.10 8.66 34.56
CA SER A 179 -27.01 8.19 35.42
C SER A 179 -26.39 6.87 34.97
N ILE A 180 -26.90 6.25 33.90
CA ILE A 180 -26.34 5.00 33.36
C ILE A 180 -25.02 5.31 32.65
N VAL A 181 -23.94 4.63 33.06
CA VAL A 181 -22.61 4.79 32.48
C VAL A 181 -22.24 3.68 31.51
N LYS A 182 -22.79 2.48 31.70
CA LYS A 182 -22.51 1.32 30.84
C LYS A 182 -23.72 0.40 30.78
N PHE A 183 -23.96 -0.12 29.58
CA PHE A 183 -24.91 -1.18 29.32
C PHE A 183 -24.14 -2.27 28.57
N GLU A 184 -24.41 -3.53 28.87
CA GLU A 184 -23.85 -4.68 28.15
C GLU A 184 -24.98 -5.65 27.80
N VAL A 185 -24.88 -6.32 26.65
CA VAL A 185 -25.84 -7.33 26.20
C VAL A 185 -25.17 -8.62 25.75
N SER A 186 -25.82 -9.76 25.98
CA SER A 186 -25.46 -11.03 25.38
C SER A 186 -26.72 -11.85 25.07
N GLU A 187 -26.58 -13.14 24.73
CA GLU A 187 -27.71 -14.02 24.34
C GLU A 187 -28.88 -13.95 25.31
N ASP A 188 -28.63 -14.29 26.57
CA ASP A 188 -29.66 -14.38 27.60
C ASP A 188 -29.51 -13.31 28.70
N TYR A 189 -28.56 -12.39 28.59
CA TYR A 189 -28.24 -11.43 29.65
C TYR A 189 -28.21 -10.00 29.14
N ALA A 190 -28.53 -9.08 30.05
CA ALA A 190 -28.20 -7.66 29.91
C ALA A 190 -27.77 -7.13 31.27
N ALA A 191 -26.83 -6.19 31.29
CA ALA A 191 -26.35 -5.58 32.52
C ALA A 191 -26.33 -4.05 32.40
N ILE A 192 -26.63 -3.36 33.50
CA ILE A 192 -26.59 -1.90 33.61
C ILE A 192 -25.69 -1.54 34.77
N LEU A 193 -24.77 -0.60 34.54
CA LEU A 193 -23.98 0.07 35.56
C LEU A 193 -24.37 1.55 35.62
N TYR A 194 -24.66 2.03 36.83
CA TYR A 194 -24.90 3.44 37.14
C TYR A 194 -23.64 4.12 37.66
N ASN A 195 -23.57 5.45 37.52
CA ASN A 195 -22.48 6.29 38.03
C ASN A 195 -22.32 6.21 39.57
N ASP A 196 -23.38 5.89 40.31
CA ASP A 196 -23.37 5.70 41.76
C ASP A 196 -22.80 4.33 42.19
N GLY A 197 -22.61 3.41 41.24
CA GLY A 197 -22.09 2.06 41.45
C GLY A 197 -23.16 0.96 41.49
N ARG A 198 -24.44 1.29 41.32
CA ARG A 198 -25.48 0.26 41.17
C ARG A 198 -25.24 -0.58 39.91
N VAL A 199 -25.27 -1.90 40.09
CA VAL A 199 -25.23 -2.88 38.98
C VAL A 199 -26.54 -3.66 38.99
N ILE A 200 -27.27 -3.61 37.88
CA ILE A 200 -28.49 -4.40 37.67
C ILE A 200 -28.22 -5.44 36.59
N LEU A 201 -28.49 -6.71 36.90
CA LEU A 201 -28.38 -7.81 35.95
C LEU A 201 -29.77 -8.33 35.59
N PHE A 202 -29.97 -8.54 34.29
CA PHE A 202 -31.16 -9.13 33.68
C PHE A 202 -30.78 -10.49 33.10
N SER A 203 -31.66 -11.48 33.24
CA SER A 203 -31.52 -12.77 32.58
C SER A 203 -32.85 -13.22 32.01
N THR A 204 -32.81 -13.80 30.82
CA THR A 204 -33.93 -14.52 30.26
C THR A 204 -33.88 -15.98 30.73
N MET A 205 -35.04 -16.56 31.04
CA MET A 205 -35.15 -17.95 31.50
C MET A 205 -36.36 -18.62 30.87
N ILE A 206 -36.32 -19.93 30.68
CA ILE A 206 -37.49 -20.72 30.32
C ILE A 206 -38.03 -21.36 31.59
N VAL A 207 -39.20 -20.93 32.04
CA VAL A 207 -39.90 -21.51 33.19
C VAL A 207 -41.21 -22.09 32.69
N ASN A 208 -41.42 -23.41 32.88
CA ASN A 208 -42.61 -24.13 32.43
C ASN A 208 -42.93 -23.93 30.94
N GLY A 209 -41.91 -23.90 30.08
CA GLY A 209 -42.06 -23.70 28.63
C GLY A 209 -42.31 -22.25 28.20
N SER A 210 -42.44 -21.30 29.14
CA SER A 210 -42.61 -19.87 28.87
C SER A 210 -41.32 -19.10 29.14
N LYS A 211 -40.93 -18.21 28.21
CA LYS A 211 -39.78 -17.33 28.41
C LYS A 211 -40.15 -16.22 29.40
N THR A 212 -39.50 -16.20 30.56
CA THR A 212 -39.62 -15.17 31.60
C THR A 212 -38.33 -14.36 31.71
N TYR A 213 -38.41 -13.20 32.35
CA TYR A 213 -37.29 -12.31 32.59
C TYR A 213 -37.16 -12.04 34.08
N ILE A 214 -35.96 -12.22 34.61
CA ILE A 214 -35.63 -11.84 35.98
C ILE A 214 -34.65 -10.67 35.96
N SER A 215 -34.74 -9.81 36.97
CA SER A 215 -33.79 -8.72 37.17
C SER A 215 -33.48 -8.55 38.66
N GLN A 216 -32.25 -8.19 38.98
CA GLN A 216 -31.80 -7.98 40.36
C GLN A 216 -30.73 -6.88 40.41
N THR A 217 -30.80 -6.00 41.41
CA THR A 217 -29.65 -5.18 41.79
C THR A 217 -28.63 -6.07 42.49
N LEU A 218 -27.48 -6.27 41.87
CA LEU A 218 -26.42 -7.16 42.40
C LEU A 218 -25.59 -6.46 43.47
N VAL A 219 -25.14 -5.24 43.18
CA VAL A 219 -24.26 -4.44 44.04
C VAL A 219 -24.56 -2.95 43.89
N THR A 220 -24.06 -2.13 44.82
CA THR A 220 -24.21 -0.66 44.84
C THR A 220 -22.86 0.08 44.79
N ASP A 221 -21.77 -0.68 44.68
CA ASP A 221 -20.38 -0.21 44.70
C ASP A 221 -19.58 -0.78 43.52
N GLY A 222 -20.23 -1.08 42.39
CA GLY A 222 -19.58 -1.44 41.14
C GLY A 222 -18.84 -0.26 40.49
N VAL A 223 -17.83 -0.56 39.68
CA VAL A 223 -17.06 0.45 38.88
C VAL A 223 -16.96 0.11 37.40
N ASP A 224 -17.00 -1.17 37.03
CA ASP A 224 -17.10 -1.60 35.63
C ASP A 224 -17.73 -2.99 35.54
N ILE A 225 -18.30 -3.30 34.38
CA ILE A 225 -19.02 -4.55 34.08
C ILE A 225 -18.60 -5.08 32.71
N SER A 226 -18.60 -6.39 32.49
CA SER A 226 -18.45 -6.98 31.15
C SER A 226 -19.09 -8.36 31.07
N LEU A 227 -19.78 -8.66 29.98
CA LEU A 227 -20.44 -9.96 29.77
C LEU A 227 -19.53 -10.97 29.05
N GLY A 228 -19.42 -12.18 29.62
CA GLY A 228 -18.71 -13.32 29.03
C GLY A 228 -19.66 -14.46 28.63
N LYS A 229 -19.12 -15.57 28.09
CA LYS A 229 -19.93 -16.73 27.67
C LYS A 229 -20.25 -17.69 28.82
N GLU A 230 -19.22 -18.10 29.57
CA GLU A 230 -19.34 -19.07 30.67
C GLU A 230 -19.57 -18.38 32.03
N ASP A 231 -18.83 -17.29 32.29
CA ASP A 231 -19.07 -16.39 33.41
C ASP A 231 -19.97 -15.25 32.93
N LYS A 232 -21.25 -15.30 33.34
CA LYS A 232 -22.31 -14.52 32.70
C LYS A 232 -22.08 -13.02 32.80
N LEU A 233 -21.61 -12.55 33.96
CA LEU A 233 -21.18 -11.18 34.17
C LEU A 233 -19.89 -11.20 35.00
N VAL A 234 -18.87 -10.47 34.57
CA VAL A 234 -17.69 -10.12 35.38
C VAL A 234 -17.79 -8.65 35.73
N PHE A 235 -17.53 -8.28 36.99
CA PHE A 235 -17.61 -6.88 37.42
C PHE A 235 -16.54 -6.55 38.47
N ALA A 236 -16.05 -5.31 38.41
CA ALA A 236 -15.14 -4.76 39.40
C ALA A 236 -15.91 -3.86 40.38
N LYS A 237 -15.45 -3.80 41.63
CA LYS A 237 -16.02 -2.98 42.70
C LYS A 237 -15.08 -1.82 43.09
N LYS A 238 -15.62 -0.82 43.80
CA LYS A 238 -14.88 0.37 44.29
C LYS A 238 -13.69 0.02 45.19
N ASP A 239 -13.76 -1.10 45.91
CA ASP A 239 -12.69 -1.65 46.73
C ASP A 239 -11.56 -2.31 45.89
N GLY A 240 -11.70 -2.37 44.56
CA GLY A 240 -10.75 -2.97 43.63
C GLY A 240 -10.90 -4.48 43.47
N THR A 241 -11.85 -5.14 44.15
CA THR A 241 -12.11 -6.57 44.00
C THR A 241 -12.90 -6.88 42.72
N VAL A 242 -12.67 -8.07 42.16
CA VAL A 242 -13.38 -8.56 40.97
C VAL A 242 -14.27 -9.74 41.35
N TRP A 243 -15.47 -9.75 40.79
CA TRP A 243 -16.50 -10.73 41.05
C TRP A 243 -17.11 -11.22 39.74
N SER A 244 -17.66 -12.43 39.77
CA SER A 244 -18.54 -12.92 38.73
C SER A 244 -19.96 -13.09 39.25
N ALA A 245 -20.94 -12.99 38.36
CA ALA A 245 -22.33 -13.32 38.63
C ALA A 245 -22.88 -14.27 37.56
N ARG A 246 -23.79 -15.17 37.97
CA ARG A 246 -24.52 -16.07 37.08
C ARG A 246 -25.92 -16.33 37.59
N THR A 247 -26.86 -16.61 36.69
CA THR A 247 -28.21 -17.04 37.08
C THR A 247 -28.16 -18.46 37.64
N ASP A 248 -28.74 -18.66 38.82
CA ASP A 248 -29.13 -19.96 39.33
C ASP A 248 -30.54 -20.28 38.86
N VAL A 249 -30.66 -21.31 38.02
CA VAL A 249 -31.92 -21.70 37.40
C VAL A 249 -32.94 -22.27 38.38
N PHE A 250 -32.49 -22.80 39.52
CA PHE A 250 -33.36 -23.39 40.53
C PHE A 250 -33.93 -22.33 41.47
N THR A 251 -33.09 -21.39 41.93
CA THR A 251 -33.53 -20.32 42.83
C THR A 251 -34.07 -19.09 42.10
N GLN A 252 -33.86 -18.99 40.79
CA GLN A 252 -34.20 -17.82 39.97
C GLN A 252 -33.57 -16.52 40.50
N LYS A 253 -32.36 -16.63 41.07
CA LYS A 253 -31.55 -15.53 41.58
C LYS A 253 -30.20 -15.51 40.89
N PHE A 254 -29.43 -14.46 41.15
CA PHE A 254 -28.04 -14.39 40.71
C PHE A 254 -27.09 -14.74 41.86
N ASP A 255 -26.28 -15.76 41.64
CA ASP A 255 -25.15 -16.09 42.50
C ASP A 255 -24.00 -15.16 42.17
N THR A 256 -23.29 -14.69 43.20
CA THR A 256 -22.08 -13.89 43.05
C THR A 256 -20.89 -14.59 43.70
N VAL A 257 -19.73 -14.55 43.03
CA VAL A 257 -18.50 -15.19 43.49
C VAL A 257 -17.35 -14.21 43.36
N ARG A 258 -16.61 -13.99 44.44
CA ARG A 258 -15.36 -13.20 44.40
C ARG A 258 -14.28 -14.02 43.71
N LEU A 259 -13.58 -13.41 42.76
CA LEU A 259 -12.46 -14.03 42.07
C LEU A 259 -11.17 -13.86 42.90
N SER A 260 -10.42 -14.94 43.05
CA SER A 260 -9.15 -14.95 43.80
C SER A 260 -7.99 -14.48 42.92
N GLY A 261 -6.90 -14.00 43.52
CA GLY A 261 -5.67 -13.65 42.80
C GLY A 261 -5.75 -12.37 41.96
N ILE A 262 -6.83 -11.58 42.09
CA ILE A 262 -7.03 -10.33 41.35
C ILE A 262 -7.63 -9.24 42.24
N GLU A 263 -6.93 -8.10 42.36
CA GLU A 263 -7.32 -6.96 43.20
C GLU A 263 -6.82 -5.64 42.57
N GLY A 264 -7.31 -4.51 43.09
CA GLY A 264 -6.95 -3.18 42.61
C GLY A 264 -7.41 -2.92 41.17
N ILE A 265 -8.53 -3.51 40.75
CA ILE A 265 -9.07 -3.40 39.38
C ILE A 265 -10.15 -2.33 39.30
N ASP A 266 -10.10 -1.53 38.23
CA ASP A 266 -11.11 -0.51 37.94
C ASP A 266 -11.82 -0.71 36.58
N LYS A 267 -11.33 -1.64 35.75
CA LYS A 267 -11.93 -1.98 34.45
C LYS A 267 -11.80 -3.46 34.13
N VAL A 268 -12.81 -4.05 33.49
CA VAL A 268 -12.83 -5.45 33.05
C VAL A 268 -13.35 -5.57 31.61
N VAL A 269 -12.75 -6.48 30.84
CA VAL A 269 -13.17 -6.80 29.47
C VAL A 269 -13.14 -8.31 29.29
N ALA A 270 -14.31 -8.92 29.23
CA ALA A 270 -14.44 -10.36 29.05
C ALA A 270 -14.01 -10.81 27.65
N ILE A 271 -13.37 -11.98 27.55
CA ILE A 271 -13.02 -12.59 26.26
C ILE A 271 -14.18 -13.48 25.82
N SER A 272 -14.70 -13.21 24.62
CA SER A 272 -15.80 -13.99 24.06
C SER A 272 -15.44 -15.47 23.98
N GLY A 273 -16.32 -16.34 24.51
CA GLY A 273 -16.10 -17.78 24.50
C GLY A 273 -15.14 -18.32 25.56
N SER A 274 -14.74 -17.52 26.54
CA SER A 274 -13.76 -17.92 27.57
C SER A 274 -14.15 -17.44 28.98
N LYS A 275 -13.53 -18.04 30.01
CA LYS A 275 -13.49 -17.53 31.40
C LYS A 275 -12.38 -16.49 31.61
N LEU A 276 -11.54 -16.31 30.61
CA LEU A 276 -10.46 -15.35 30.60
C LEU A 276 -11.03 -13.94 30.41
N PHE A 277 -10.42 -12.96 31.03
CA PHE A 277 -10.73 -11.55 30.82
C PHE A 277 -9.49 -10.69 30.97
N TYR A 278 -9.55 -9.50 30.40
CA TYR A 278 -8.56 -8.46 30.63
C TYR A 278 -9.05 -7.55 31.73
N ALA A 279 -8.14 -7.07 32.55
CA ALA A 279 -8.42 -6.18 33.66
C ALA A 279 -7.43 -5.04 33.69
N ARG A 280 -7.93 -3.83 33.94
CA ARG A 280 -7.11 -2.65 34.19
C ARG A 280 -6.95 -2.47 35.69
N GLN A 281 -5.72 -2.37 36.12
CA GLN A 281 -5.37 -2.02 37.49
C GLN A 281 -5.49 -0.50 37.67
N GLN A 282 -5.77 -0.04 38.89
CA GLN A 282 -5.96 1.38 39.23
C GLN A 282 -4.74 2.27 38.91
N ASN A 283 -3.55 1.68 38.78
CA ASN A 283 -2.33 2.37 38.32
C ASN A 283 -2.28 2.54 36.78
N GLY A 284 -3.28 2.04 36.04
CA GLY A 284 -3.40 2.10 34.59
C GLY A 284 -2.81 0.90 33.82
N THR A 285 -2.16 -0.07 34.49
CA THR A 285 -1.60 -1.25 33.80
C THR A 285 -2.65 -2.30 33.52
N TRP A 286 -2.50 -3.02 32.41
CA TRP A 286 -3.42 -4.08 32.02
C TRP A 286 -2.82 -5.46 32.25
N VAL A 287 -3.66 -6.37 32.74
CA VAL A 287 -3.36 -7.78 32.96
C VAL A 287 -4.42 -8.65 32.30
N LYS A 288 -4.03 -9.84 31.86
CA LYS A 288 -4.94 -10.92 31.49
C LYS A 288 -5.09 -11.84 32.68
N TYR A 289 -6.33 -12.06 33.12
CA TYR A 289 -6.66 -13.00 34.18
C TYR A 289 -6.95 -14.38 33.60
N ASP A 290 -6.39 -15.41 34.23
CA ASP A 290 -6.65 -16.82 33.98
C ASP A 290 -6.70 -17.59 35.29
N ASN A 291 -7.91 -17.90 35.76
CA ASN A 291 -8.16 -18.80 36.89
C ASN A 291 -7.24 -18.55 38.12
N GLY A 292 -7.16 -17.30 38.57
CA GLY A 292 -6.37 -16.88 39.72
C GLY A 292 -4.94 -16.44 39.39
N GLN A 293 -4.50 -16.58 38.14
CA GLN A 293 -3.21 -16.12 37.66
C GLN A 293 -3.36 -14.84 36.84
N LEU A 294 -2.35 -13.96 36.94
CA LEU A 294 -2.27 -12.72 36.19
C LEU A 294 -1.08 -12.75 35.24
N TYR A 295 -1.34 -12.47 33.98
CA TYR A 295 -0.32 -12.28 32.96
C TYR A 295 -0.30 -10.83 32.52
N LYS A 296 0.89 -10.24 32.40
CA LYS A 296 1.05 -8.88 31.90
C LYS A 296 0.56 -8.79 30.45
N VAL A 297 -0.20 -7.75 30.11
CA VAL A 297 -0.52 -7.44 28.71
C VAL A 297 0.63 -6.65 28.11
N GLU A 298 1.20 -7.16 27.02
CA GLU A 298 2.24 -6.48 26.26
C GLU A 298 1.66 -5.87 24.99
N ILE A 299 1.95 -4.59 24.75
CA ILE A 299 1.61 -3.93 23.49
C ILE A 299 2.67 -4.36 22.48
N PRO A 300 2.30 -4.80 21.27
CA PRO A 300 3.27 -5.01 20.21
C PRO A 300 4.11 -3.74 20.00
N GLN A 301 5.39 -3.91 19.69
CA GLN A 301 6.30 -2.79 19.47
C GLN A 301 7.09 -3.06 18.21
N ILE A 302 7.11 -2.08 17.30
CA ILE A 302 7.98 -2.12 16.12
C ILE A 302 9.32 -1.49 16.54
N ASP A 303 10.40 -2.24 16.36
CA ASP A 303 11.76 -1.76 16.60
C ASP A 303 12.40 -1.22 15.33
N ARG A 304 11.99 -1.74 14.18
CA ARG A 304 12.58 -1.34 12.90
C ARG A 304 11.61 -1.53 11.74
N ILE A 305 11.63 -0.55 10.85
CA ILE A 305 10.94 -0.60 9.56
C ILE A 305 11.98 -0.74 8.46
N THR A 306 11.77 -1.69 7.56
CA THR A 306 12.54 -1.81 6.32
C THR A 306 11.63 -1.54 5.12
N LEU A 307 11.89 -0.44 4.43
CA LEU A 307 11.25 -0.10 3.16
C LEU A 307 12.25 -0.34 2.01
N LYS A 308 11.83 -1.13 1.02
CA LYS A 308 12.57 -1.40 -0.22
C LYS A 308 11.66 -1.13 -1.42
N VAL A 309 12.25 -0.95 -2.59
CA VAL A 309 11.54 -0.84 -3.86
C VAL A 309 12.17 -1.79 -4.88
N SER A 310 11.38 -2.25 -5.85
CA SER A 310 11.87 -3.12 -6.93
C SER A 310 12.97 -2.49 -7.79
N ASN A 311 12.93 -1.16 -7.99
CA ASN A 311 13.95 -0.40 -8.70
C ASN A 311 13.99 1.04 -8.17
N SER A 312 15.15 1.49 -7.66
CA SER A 312 15.34 2.88 -7.21
C SER A 312 15.76 3.85 -8.31
N LYS A 313 16.07 3.34 -9.51
CA LYS A 313 16.41 4.13 -10.70
C LYS A 313 15.52 3.77 -11.90
N PRO A 314 14.18 3.91 -11.78
CA PRO A 314 13.25 3.55 -12.84
C PRO A 314 13.26 4.56 -13.98
N LYS A 315 12.62 4.22 -15.11
CA LYS A 315 12.33 5.14 -16.19
C LYS A 315 10.91 5.69 -16.08
N VAL A 316 10.66 6.87 -16.65
CA VAL A 316 9.30 7.39 -16.82
C VAL A 316 8.47 6.37 -17.59
N GLY A 317 7.28 6.05 -17.08
CA GLY A 317 6.43 4.99 -17.59
C GLY A 317 6.63 3.63 -16.92
N ASP A 318 7.70 3.41 -16.16
CA ASP A 318 7.84 2.18 -15.36
C ASP A 318 6.89 2.20 -14.16
N SER A 319 6.66 1.02 -13.59
CA SER A 319 6.03 0.86 -12.28
C SER A 319 7.02 0.22 -11.31
N ILE A 320 7.09 0.76 -10.09
CA ILE A 320 7.89 0.21 -9.00
C ILE A 320 6.98 -0.47 -7.97
N THR A 321 7.48 -1.53 -7.34
CA THR A 321 6.76 -2.24 -6.28
C THR A 321 7.48 -1.99 -4.95
N PRO A 322 6.84 -1.33 -3.97
CA PRO A 322 7.37 -1.21 -2.63
C PRO A 322 7.27 -2.54 -1.88
N LYS A 323 8.25 -2.84 -1.02
CA LYS A 323 8.24 -3.97 -0.10
C LYS A 323 8.53 -3.43 1.30
N LEU A 324 7.60 -3.70 2.22
CA LEU A 324 7.67 -3.25 3.60
C LEU A 324 7.83 -4.47 4.52
N GLU A 325 8.74 -4.38 5.47
CA GLU A 325 8.94 -5.39 6.51
C GLU A 325 9.07 -4.69 7.87
N PHE A 326 8.36 -5.23 8.86
CA PHE A 326 8.53 -4.84 10.26
C PHE A 326 9.36 -5.86 11.00
N GLN A 327 10.24 -5.38 11.86
CA GLN A 327 10.86 -6.16 12.91
C GLN A 327 10.30 -5.68 14.26
N TYR A 328 9.71 -6.59 15.01
CA TYR A 328 9.13 -6.33 16.32
C TYR A 328 10.19 -6.46 17.42
N ALA A 329 9.88 -5.93 18.61
CA ALA A 329 10.75 -5.97 19.78
C ALA A 329 11.08 -7.39 20.27
N ASP A 330 10.20 -8.36 20.00
CA ASP A 330 10.45 -9.77 20.27
C ASP A 330 11.38 -10.44 19.22
N GLY A 331 11.89 -9.65 18.27
CA GLY A 331 12.77 -10.10 17.19
C GLY A 331 12.06 -10.70 15.98
N LYS A 332 10.73 -10.92 16.04
CA LYS A 332 9.99 -11.44 14.88
C LYS A 332 10.00 -10.45 13.73
N LYS A 333 10.01 -10.98 12.52
CA LYS A 333 9.92 -10.20 11.29
C LYS A 333 8.65 -10.56 10.52
N ALA A 334 7.98 -9.56 9.97
CA ALA A 334 6.80 -9.74 9.16
C ALA A 334 6.87 -8.87 7.90
N ALA A 335 6.70 -9.50 6.74
CA ALA A 335 6.45 -8.79 5.50
C ALA A 335 5.02 -8.22 5.53
N ILE A 336 4.88 -6.92 5.29
CA ILE A 336 3.59 -6.24 5.35
C ILE A 336 2.92 -6.33 3.98
N PRO A 337 1.67 -6.81 3.90
CA PRO A 337 0.95 -6.87 2.64
C PRO A 337 0.76 -5.50 1.99
N GLU A 338 0.64 -5.49 0.67
CA GLU A 338 0.43 -4.27 -0.11
C GLU A 338 -0.88 -3.58 0.30
N GLY A 339 -0.87 -2.24 0.38
CA GLY A 339 -2.05 -1.43 0.71
C GLY A 339 -2.42 -1.38 2.20
N VAL A 340 -1.84 -2.23 3.06
CA VAL A 340 -2.10 -2.24 4.51
C VAL A 340 -1.58 -0.98 5.20
N VAL A 341 -0.37 -0.54 4.82
CA VAL A 341 0.26 0.67 5.33
C VAL A 341 0.34 1.70 4.22
N GLN A 342 -0.16 2.89 4.48
CA GLN A 342 -0.12 3.98 3.52
C GLN A 342 1.32 4.50 3.38
N LEU A 343 1.78 4.55 2.13
CA LEU A 343 3.05 5.20 1.77
C LEU A 343 2.78 6.63 1.31
N SER A 344 3.75 7.51 1.53
CA SER A 344 3.69 8.92 1.13
C SER A 344 4.87 9.28 0.24
N THR A 345 4.69 10.29 -0.60
CA THR A 345 5.75 10.84 -1.46
C THR A 345 5.80 12.35 -1.30
N ASP A 346 6.99 12.92 -1.30
CA ASP A 346 7.21 14.37 -1.30
C ASP A 346 6.85 15.00 -2.67
N LYS A 347 6.84 14.22 -3.74
CA LYS A 347 6.60 14.68 -5.12
C LYS A 347 5.58 13.77 -5.83
N PRO A 348 4.27 13.95 -5.58
CA PRO A 348 3.22 13.13 -6.18
C PRO A 348 3.10 13.28 -7.70
N HIS A 349 3.60 14.38 -8.28
CA HIS A 349 3.69 14.56 -9.74
C HIS A 349 4.76 13.67 -10.41
N LEU A 350 5.67 13.07 -9.63
CA LEU A 350 6.67 12.12 -10.14
C LEU A 350 6.29 10.67 -9.84
N LEU A 351 5.69 10.44 -8.67
CA LEU A 351 5.34 9.12 -8.17
C LEU A 351 3.85 9.06 -7.86
N HIS A 352 3.11 8.28 -8.65
CA HIS A 352 1.66 8.14 -8.50
C HIS A 352 1.30 6.73 -8.03
N PRO A 353 0.73 6.56 -6.83
CA PRO A 353 0.25 5.26 -6.35
C PRO A 353 -0.84 4.68 -7.27
N LEU A 354 -0.86 3.36 -7.43
CA LEU A 354 -1.87 2.60 -8.15
C LEU A 354 -2.65 1.70 -7.18
N ASP A 355 -3.87 1.31 -7.54
CA ASP A 355 -4.75 0.48 -6.70
C ASP A 355 -4.16 -0.89 -6.37
N ASN A 356 -3.23 -1.39 -7.18
CA ASN A 356 -2.55 -2.67 -6.99
C ASN A 356 -1.26 -2.56 -6.15
N GLY A 357 -1.11 -1.51 -5.34
CA GLY A 357 0.06 -1.31 -4.47
C GLY A 357 1.34 -0.87 -5.18
N LYS A 358 1.38 -0.88 -6.53
CA LYS A 358 2.51 -0.37 -7.31
C LYS A 358 2.47 1.15 -7.38
N ILE A 359 3.60 1.74 -7.75
CA ILE A 359 3.75 3.19 -7.95
C ILE A 359 4.19 3.43 -9.38
N LYS A 360 3.40 4.20 -10.13
CA LYS A 360 3.72 4.63 -11.49
C LYS A 360 4.70 5.80 -11.45
N VAL A 361 5.75 5.72 -12.27
CA VAL A 361 6.72 6.81 -12.44
C VAL A 361 6.24 7.70 -13.57
N GLN A 362 5.86 8.94 -13.24
CA GLN A 362 5.23 9.88 -14.17
C GLN A 362 6.19 10.94 -14.73
N GLY A 363 7.31 11.20 -14.06
CA GLY A 363 8.26 12.21 -14.48
C GLY A 363 9.69 11.89 -14.09
N VAL A 364 10.63 12.55 -14.74
CA VAL A 364 12.06 12.54 -14.42
C VAL A 364 12.30 13.43 -13.21
N GLY A 365 12.97 12.89 -12.20
CA GLY A 365 13.32 13.65 -11.01
C GLY A 365 13.76 12.75 -9.87
N GLU A 366 14.00 13.39 -8.75
CA GLU A 366 14.33 12.73 -7.49
C GLU A 366 13.17 12.91 -6.52
N ALA A 367 12.60 11.82 -6.02
CA ALA A 367 11.48 11.81 -5.08
C ALA A 367 11.72 10.81 -3.95
N SER A 368 11.21 11.09 -2.76
CA SER A 368 11.32 10.22 -1.60
C SER A 368 10.01 9.49 -1.35
N LEU A 369 10.04 8.16 -1.41
CA LEU A 369 8.94 7.32 -0.96
C LEU A 369 9.14 7.02 0.53
N SER A 370 8.14 7.34 1.37
CA SER A 370 8.26 7.29 2.82
C SER A 370 7.13 6.52 3.48
N VAL A 371 7.45 5.90 4.60
CA VAL A 371 6.51 5.24 5.52
C VAL A 371 6.71 5.83 6.92
N ASN A 372 5.61 6.09 7.62
CA ASN A 372 5.60 6.52 9.01
C ASN A 372 4.61 5.67 9.79
N VAL A 373 5.11 4.81 10.69
CA VAL A 373 4.29 3.87 11.46
C VAL A 373 4.88 3.74 12.87
N GLY A 374 4.04 3.83 13.90
CA GLY A 374 4.48 3.70 15.30
C GLY A 374 5.56 4.72 15.70
N GLY A 375 5.49 5.93 15.15
CA GLY A 375 6.51 6.97 15.34
C GLY A 375 7.83 6.75 14.59
N LEU A 376 8.01 5.60 13.93
CA LEU A 376 9.20 5.31 13.14
C LEU A 376 8.99 5.76 11.70
N LYS A 377 9.98 6.49 11.17
CA LYS A 377 9.99 6.96 9.78
C LYS A 377 11.11 6.30 8.99
N GLN A 378 10.76 5.76 7.83
CA GLN A 378 11.74 5.27 6.85
C GLN A 378 11.43 5.85 5.47
N SER A 379 12.48 6.16 4.72
CA SER A 379 12.36 6.69 3.35
C SER A 379 13.32 5.99 2.39
N VAL A 380 12.92 5.89 1.13
CA VAL A 380 13.75 5.45 0.01
C VAL A 380 13.72 6.52 -1.08
N THR A 381 14.90 6.96 -1.52
CA THR A 381 15.03 7.89 -2.64
C THR A 381 14.90 7.16 -3.96
N ILE A 382 14.03 7.66 -4.83
CA ILE A 382 13.82 7.22 -6.21
C ILE A 382 14.37 8.28 -7.14
N VAL A 383 15.26 7.89 -8.05
CA VAL A 383 15.88 8.77 -9.05
C VAL A 383 15.44 8.29 -10.44
N SER A 384 14.37 8.86 -10.96
CA SER A 384 13.81 8.45 -12.25
C SER A 384 14.52 9.11 -13.43
N GLY A 385 14.66 8.38 -14.53
CA GLY A 385 15.20 8.88 -15.81
C GLY A 385 14.20 8.77 -16.96
N LEU A 386 14.47 9.41 -18.10
CA LEU A 386 13.52 9.38 -19.23
C LEU A 386 13.64 8.11 -20.11
N GLY A 387 14.80 7.46 -20.09
CA GLY A 387 15.09 6.28 -20.92
C GLY A 387 15.46 6.61 -22.37
N LYS A 388 14.67 7.44 -23.05
CA LYS A 388 14.97 7.95 -24.41
C LYS A 388 15.22 9.47 -24.38
N PRO A 389 16.15 10.01 -25.18
CA PRO A 389 16.31 11.44 -25.32
C PRO A 389 15.06 12.10 -25.91
N ILE A 390 14.84 13.37 -25.55
CA ILE A 390 13.91 14.26 -26.25
C ILE A 390 14.63 14.82 -27.48
N GLU A 391 13.93 15.06 -28.57
CA GLU A 391 14.52 15.59 -29.81
C GLU A 391 14.28 17.11 -29.95
N ASN A 392 14.73 17.70 -31.05
CA ASN A 392 14.42 19.08 -31.46
C ASN A 392 14.95 20.20 -30.54
N ALA A 393 16.02 19.98 -29.77
CA ALA A 393 16.78 21.10 -29.23
C ALA A 393 17.39 21.94 -30.37
N LYS A 394 17.53 23.25 -30.14
CA LYS A 394 18.16 24.17 -31.09
C LYS A 394 19.12 25.09 -30.36
N GLN A 395 20.36 25.19 -30.82
CA GLN A 395 21.30 26.20 -30.33
C GLN A 395 21.47 27.29 -31.38
N GLU A 396 21.20 28.54 -31.02
CA GLU A 396 21.32 29.69 -31.91
C GLU A 396 21.89 30.89 -31.14
N LYS A 397 22.99 31.46 -31.66
CA LYS A 397 23.66 32.65 -31.07
C LYS A 397 23.96 32.50 -29.56
N GLY A 398 24.40 31.32 -29.15
CA GLY A 398 24.73 31.02 -27.74
C GLY A 398 23.52 30.75 -26.83
N ILE A 399 22.29 30.77 -27.36
CA ILE A 399 21.07 30.43 -26.63
C ILE A 399 20.63 29.03 -27.04
N THR A 400 20.40 28.16 -26.06
CA THR A 400 19.81 26.84 -26.30
C THR A 400 18.32 26.88 -26.02
N TYR A 401 17.54 26.52 -27.02
CA TYR A 401 16.10 26.32 -26.99
C TYR A 401 15.76 24.84 -26.87
N LEU A 402 14.71 24.54 -26.11
CA LEU A 402 14.23 23.19 -25.87
C LEU A 402 12.72 23.12 -26.17
N PRO A 403 12.19 21.98 -26.64
CA PRO A 403 10.77 21.86 -26.93
C PRO A 403 9.96 21.93 -25.65
N LEU A 404 9.12 22.96 -25.53
CA LEU A 404 8.46 23.34 -24.29
C LEU A 404 7.59 22.19 -23.77
N LYS A 405 6.65 21.69 -24.59
CA LYS A 405 5.69 20.68 -24.16
C LYS A 405 6.35 19.34 -23.79
N PRO A 406 7.17 18.71 -24.65
CA PRO A 406 7.84 17.45 -24.32
C PRO A 406 8.71 17.52 -23.06
N VAL A 407 9.44 18.61 -22.85
CA VAL A 407 10.32 18.75 -21.69
C VAL A 407 9.52 18.85 -20.39
N PHE A 408 8.48 19.70 -20.33
CA PHE A 408 7.70 19.83 -19.10
C PHE A 408 6.85 18.57 -18.83
N GLN A 409 6.36 17.88 -19.86
CA GLN A 409 5.69 16.58 -19.70
C GLN A 409 6.65 15.50 -19.18
N ALA A 410 7.89 15.46 -19.67
CA ALA A 410 8.91 14.54 -19.17
C ALA A 410 9.24 14.75 -17.69
N LEU A 411 8.96 15.93 -17.13
CA LEU A 411 9.16 16.27 -15.72
C LEU A 411 7.90 16.00 -14.86
N GLY A 412 6.90 15.30 -15.39
CA GLY A 412 5.64 15.03 -14.69
C GLY A 412 4.70 16.25 -14.65
N GLY A 413 4.92 17.23 -15.53
CA GLY A 413 4.10 18.43 -15.63
C GLY A 413 2.99 18.33 -16.68
N THR A 414 1.99 19.20 -16.53
CA THR A 414 0.95 19.42 -17.53
C THR A 414 1.22 20.71 -18.30
N VAL A 415 0.82 20.74 -19.58
CA VAL A 415 0.97 21.92 -20.45
C VAL A 415 -0.34 22.14 -21.19
N GLN A 416 -0.97 23.28 -20.95
CA GLN A 416 -2.17 23.76 -21.62
C GLN A 416 -1.83 24.99 -22.45
N TYR A 417 -2.34 25.07 -23.68
CA TYR A 417 -2.12 26.20 -24.56
C TYR A 417 -3.43 26.97 -24.78
N GLU A 418 -3.41 28.25 -24.45
CA GLU A 418 -4.52 29.19 -24.61
C GLU A 418 -4.33 30.00 -25.89
N ALA A 419 -5.05 29.64 -26.94
CA ALA A 419 -4.89 30.22 -28.27
C ALA A 419 -5.17 31.73 -28.29
N ALA A 420 -6.23 32.19 -27.60
CA ALA A 420 -6.64 33.59 -27.58
C ALA A 420 -5.55 34.54 -27.07
N SER A 421 -4.78 34.08 -26.07
CA SER A 421 -3.70 34.87 -25.45
C SER A 421 -2.30 34.39 -25.82
N LYS A 422 -2.20 33.40 -26.73
CA LYS A 422 -0.94 32.73 -27.12
C LYS A 422 -0.08 32.32 -25.92
N THR A 423 -0.75 31.82 -24.88
CA THR A 423 -0.15 31.52 -23.58
C THR A 423 -0.04 30.02 -23.35
N PHE A 424 1.11 29.55 -22.89
CA PHE A 424 1.28 28.23 -22.31
C PHE A 424 1.17 28.33 -20.79
N ASN A 425 0.18 27.63 -20.22
CA ASN A 425 0.02 27.41 -18.79
C ASN A 425 0.61 26.02 -18.48
N ILE A 426 1.63 26.00 -17.63
CA ILE A 426 2.40 24.80 -17.31
C ILE A 426 2.34 24.61 -15.81
N LYS A 427 2.10 23.38 -15.36
CA LYS A 427 2.12 23.03 -13.94
C LYS A 427 3.04 21.84 -13.70
N VAL A 428 4.02 22.01 -12.81
CA VAL A 428 4.95 20.93 -12.39
C VAL A 428 4.90 20.85 -10.87
N GLY A 429 4.22 19.82 -10.35
CA GLY A 429 3.95 19.72 -8.92
C GLY A 429 3.18 20.95 -8.41
N THR A 430 3.81 21.72 -7.53
CA THR A 430 3.26 22.96 -6.96
C THR A 430 3.70 24.23 -7.70
N THR A 431 4.51 24.12 -8.76
CA THR A 431 5.03 25.27 -9.50
C THR A 431 4.16 25.54 -10.72
N ASP A 432 3.59 26.74 -10.80
CA ASP A 432 2.84 27.24 -11.94
C ASP A 432 3.75 28.11 -12.81
N ILE A 433 3.75 27.91 -14.13
CA ILE A 433 4.59 28.64 -15.07
C ILE A 433 3.72 29.10 -16.24
N ARG A 434 3.78 30.41 -16.53
CA ARG A 434 3.09 31.03 -17.65
C ARG A 434 4.10 31.58 -18.66
N VAL A 435 4.00 31.12 -19.91
CA VAL A 435 4.89 31.53 -20.99
C VAL A 435 4.07 32.05 -22.16
N ILE A 436 4.37 33.26 -22.65
CA ILE A 436 3.65 33.87 -23.77
C ILE A 436 4.52 33.82 -25.02
N SER A 437 4.00 33.29 -26.12
CA SER A 437 4.72 33.23 -27.40
C SER A 437 5.16 34.62 -27.86
N GLY A 438 6.42 34.76 -28.29
CA GLY A 438 6.99 36.03 -28.73
C GLY A 438 7.37 37.00 -27.59
N SER A 439 7.06 36.69 -26.33
CA SER A 439 7.48 37.49 -25.17
C SER A 439 8.70 36.88 -24.48
N LYS A 440 9.66 37.72 -24.09
CA LYS A 440 10.77 37.28 -23.21
C LYS A 440 10.34 37.15 -21.75
N LYS A 441 9.17 37.67 -21.37
CA LYS A 441 8.68 37.59 -20.00
C LYS A 441 7.96 36.26 -19.79
N ALA A 442 8.30 35.58 -18.71
CA ALA A 442 7.57 34.43 -18.19
C ALA A 442 7.17 34.70 -16.74
N GLN A 443 6.10 34.09 -16.28
CA GLN A 443 5.66 34.14 -14.89
C GLN A 443 5.92 32.78 -14.26
N ILE A 444 6.51 32.75 -13.07
CA ILE A 444 6.72 31.54 -12.27
C ILE A 444 6.05 31.82 -10.93
N ASN A 445 4.98 31.08 -10.63
CA ASN A 445 4.01 31.42 -9.60
C ASN A 445 3.57 32.89 -9.77
N ASP A 446 3.76 33.73 -8.77
CA ASP A 446 3.40 35.15 -8.84
C ASP A 446 4.55 36.06 -9.30
N LYS A 447 5.72 35.50 -9.64
CA LYS A 447 6.93 36.28 -9.98
C LYS A 447 7.17 36.33 -11.48
N THR A 448 7.35 37.54 -12.01
CA THR A 448 7.78 37.73 -13.41
C THR A 448 9.30 37.62 -13.52
N ILE A 449 9.76 36.85 -14.52
CA ILE A 449 11.17 36.73 -14.91
C ILE A 449 11.34 37.13 -16.38
N THR A 450 12.58 37.46 -16.78
CA THR A 450 12.94 37.71 -18.18
C THR A 450 13.87 36.60 -18.67
N MET A 451 13.39 35.81 -19.63
CA MET A 451 14.16 34.77 -20.32
C MET A 451 15.18 35.39 -21.28
N LYS A 452 16.27 34.67 -21.57
CA LYS A 452 17.29 35.09 -22.55
C LYS A 452 16.72 35.30 -23.95
N ALA A 453 15.72 34.51 -24.34
CA ALA A 453 15.00 34.66 -25.60
C ALA A 453 13.51 34.35 -25.45
N ALA A 454 12.72 34.91 -26.36
CA ALA A 454 11.30 34.62 -26.47
C ALA A 454 11.08 33.22 -27.06
N PRO A 455 9.96 32.54 -26.74
CA PRO A 455 9.61 31.28 -27.38
C PRO A 455 9.48 31.44 -28.90
N ILE A 456 9.94 30.43 -29.63
CA ILE A 456 9.93 30.40 -31.10
C ILE A 456 9.21 29.16 -31.61
N GLN A 457 8.64 29.25 -32.81
CA GLN A 457 8.10 28.08 -33.50
C GLN A 457 9.19 27.41 -34.34
N HIS A 458 9.38 26.10 -34.17
CA HIS A 458 10.32 25.31 -34.94
C HIS A 458 9.72 23.93 -35.20
N LYS A 459 9.59 23.54 -36.49
CA LYS A 459 9.05 22.24 -36.91
C LYS A 459 7.71 21.84 -36.26
N GLY A 460 6.80 22.80 -36.10
CA GLY A 460 5.48 22.53 -35.51
C GLY A 460 5.48 22.49 -33.97
N GLU A 461 6.64 22.67 -33.31
CA GLU A 461 6.75 22.77 -31.86
C GLU A 461 7.13 24.18 -31.41
N THR A 462 6.69 24.56 -30.22
CA THR A 462 7.17 25.77 -29.56
C THR A 462 8.41 25.41 -28.75
N LEU A 463 9.54 26.04 -29.09
CA LEU A 463 10.78 25.94 -28.32
C LEU A 463 10.92 27.13 -27.38
N VAL A 464 11.36 26.87 -26.16
CA VAL A 464 11.58 27.89 -25.13
C VAL A 464 13.05 27.92 -24.73
N SER A 465 13.52 29.10 -24.34
CA SER A 465 14.90 29.26 -23.86
C SER A 465 15.12 28.43 -22.59
N SER A 466 16.19 27.64 -22.60
CA SER A 466 16.45 26.63 -21.56
C SER A 466 16.65 27.20 -20.16
N ASP A 467 17.05 28.46 -20.02
CA ASP A 467 17.14 29.17 -18.73
C ASP A 467 15.82 29.22 -17.96
N LEU A 468 14.67 29.07 -18.63
CA LEU A 468 13.39 28.90 -17.95
C LEU A 468 13.39 27.69 -17.01
N LEU A 469 14.00 26.56 -17.40
CA LEU A 469 14.08 25.37 -16.54
C LEU A 469 14.95 25.60 -15.31
N THR A 470 16.04 26.36 -15.47
CA THR A 470 16.88 26.76 -14.33
C THR A 470 16.11 27.69 -13.41
N ALA A 471 15.40 28.67 -13.95
CA ALA A 471 14.66 29.65 -13.16
C ALA A 471 13.43 29.04 -12.44
N ALA A 472 12.72 28.14 -13.10
CA ALA A 472 11.48 27.56 -12.57
C ALA A 472 11.73 26.36 -11.66
N LEU A 473 12.69 25.49 -12.01
CA LEU A 473 12.85 24.17 -11.37
C LEU A 473 14.26 23.94 -10.82
N GLY A 474 15.17 24.92 -10.91
CA GLY A 474 16.55 24.78 -10.45
C GLY A 474 17.40 23.82 -11.29
N ALA A 475 16.97 23.52 -12.53
CA ALA A 475 17.68 22.59 -13.41
C ALA A 475 19.10 23.08 -13.75
N LYS A 476 20.07 22.17 -13.67
CA LYS A 476 21.43 22.39 -14.18
C LYS A 476 21.50 21.95 -15.64
N LEU A 477 22.08 22.81 -16.47
CA LEU A 477 22.06 22.65 -17.93
C LEU A 477 23.49 22.64 -18.46
N LYS A 478 23.82 21.64 -19.29
CA LYS A 478 25.12 21.53 -19.96
C LYS A 478 24.95 21.11 -21.42
N TRP A 479 25.24 22.04 -22.32
CA TRP A 479 25.32 21.75 -23.75
C TRP A 479 26.58 20.95 -24.07
N ASN A 480 26.42 19.88 -24.85
CA ASN A 480 27.50 19.10 -25.42
C ASN A 480 27.54 19.34 -26.94
N ALA A 481 28.47 20.16 -27.39
CA ALA A 481 28.61 20.51 -28.80
C ALA A 481 29.05 19.32 -29.68
N ALA A 482 29.85 18.39 -29.15
CA ALA A 482 30.33 17.24 -29.92
C ALA A 482 29.19 16.26 -30.27
N LYS A 483 28.25 16.09 -29.34
CA LYS A 483 27.07 15.23 -29.52
C LYS A 483 25.82 15.98 -29.98
N GLN A 484 25.90 17.31 -30.07
CA GLN A 484 24.77 18.19 -30.37
C GLN A 484 23.58 17.86 -29.45
N GLU A 485 23.76 17.97 -28.14
CA GLU A 485 22.70 17.64 -27.17
C GLU A 485 22.81 18.48 -25.88
N MET A 486 21.67 18.75 -25.24
CA MET A 486 21.57 19.37 -23.93
C MET A 486 21.41 18.30 -22.85
N ASN A 487 22.33 18.27 -21.88
CA ASN A 487 22.17 17.48 -20.66
C ASN A 487 21.46 18.34 -19.62
N VAL A 488 20.34 17.82 -19.11
CA VAL A 488 19.54 18.45 -18.07
C VAL A 488 19.64 17.62 -16.80
N SER A 489 19.94 18.26 -15.66
CA SER A 489 20.04 17.59 -14.36
C SER A 489 19.18 18.27 -13.30
N LEU A 490 18.43 17.48 -12.54
CA LEU A 490 17.56 17.89 -11.43
C LEU A 490 17.89 16.99 -10.23
N GLY A 491 18.67 17.50 -9.27
CA GLY A 491 19.25 16.66 -8.24
C GLY A 491 20.15 15.58 -8.85
N ALA A 492 19.95 14.33 -8.46
CA ALA A 492 20.62 13.17 -9.05
C ALA A 492 20.02 12.71 -10.39
N ALA A 493 18.81 13.17 -10.75
CA ALA A 493 18.14 12.76 -11.98
C ALA A 493 18.68 13.51 -13.20
N GLN A 494 18.75 12.82 -14.34
CA GLN A 494 19.29 13.37 -15.58
C GLN A 494 18.51 12.87 -16.80
N PHE A 495 18.39 13.75 -17.80
CA PHE A 495 17.91 13.38 -19.13
C PHE A 495 18.57 14.25 -20.21
N VAL A 496 18.41 13.83 -21.46
CA VAL A 496 19.06 14.44 -22.61
C VAL A 496 18.01 14.97 -23.57
N VAL A 497 18.28 16.15 -24.14
CA VAL A 497 17.54 16.70 -25.27
C VAL A 497 18.49 16.88 -26.45
N LYS A 498 18.36 16.06 -27.49
CA LYS A 498 19.20 16.08 -28.69
C LYS A 498 18.81 17.22 -29.61
N ALA A 499 19.80 17.75 -30.30
CA ALA A 499 19.60 18.75 -31.32
C ALA A 499 18.99 18.15 -32.57
N ASP A 500 18.28 18.99 -33.29
CA ASP A 500 17.80 18.70 -34.62
C ASP A 500 18.97 18.34 -35.57
N GLN A 501 18.96 17.11 -36.11
CA GLN A 501 19.94 16.69 -37.11
C GLN A 501 19.66 17.41 -38.43
N LYS A 502 20.61 18.22 -38.93
CA LYS A 502 20.62 18.56 -40.36
C LYS A 502 20.71 17.23 -41.12
N LYS A 503 19.80 16.97 -42.07
CA LYS A 503 19.91 15.86 -43.03
C LYS A 503 21.34 15.87 -43.60
N ALA A 504 22.20 14.99 -43.09
CA ALA A 504 23.41 14.61 -43.78
C ALA A 504 22.95 13.81 -45.00
N GLN A 505 23.45 14.20 -46.17
CA GLN A 505 23.23 13.50 -47.43
C GLN A 505 23.35 11.98 -47.26
N GLU A 506 22.37 11.28 -47.80
CA GLU A 506 22.36 9.83 -47.99
C GLU A 506 23.69 9.38 -48.60
N SER A 507 24.56 8.79 -47.77
CA SER A 507 25.60 7.91 -48.28
C SER A 507 24.92 6.65 -48.79
N LYS A 508 25.04 6.38 -50.09
CA LYS A 508 24.61 5.16 -50.77
C LYS A 508 24.89 3.90 -49.94
N PRO A 509 24.00 2.88 -49.95
CA PRO A 509 24.32 1.61 -49.33
C PRO A 509 25.50 0.98 -50.08
N SER A 510 26.61 0.85 -49.36
CA SER A 510 27.70 -0.04 -49.74
C SER A 510 27.13 -1.46 -49.86
N LYS A 511 27.37 -2.14 -50.99
CA LYS A 511 27.19 -3.58 -51.12
C LYS A 511 28.16 -4.27 -50.15
N SER A 512 27.74 -4.41 -48.91
CA SER A 512 28.34 -5.36 -47.99
C SER A 512 27.85 -6.74 -48.39
N SER A 513 28.73 -7.61 -48.86
CA SER A 513 28.42 -9.03 -48.97
C SER A 513 28.04 -9.54 -47.58
N SER A 514 26.80 -10.01 -47.38
CA SER A 514 26.39 -10.62 -46.12
C SER A 514 27.37 -11.75 -45.77
N LYS A 515 27.75 -11.84 -44.49
CA LYS A 515 28.45 -13.02 -43.96
C LYS A 515 27.53 -14.24 -43.87
N MET A 516 26.22 -14.04 -44.02
CA MET A 516 25.21 -15.07 -43.98
C MET A 516 24.86 -15.57 -45.38
N TYR A 517 24.58 -16.86 -45.50
CA TYR A 517 24.19 -17.50 -46.76
C TYR A 517 23.18 -18.63 -46.52
N GLU A 518 22.46 -19.02 -47.55
CA GLU A 518 21.46 -20.08 -47.47
C GLU A 518 21.94 -21.39 -48.11
N VAL A 519 21.52 -22.51 -47.55
CA VAL A 519 21.68 -23.84 -48.16
C VAL A 519 20.33 -24.57 -48.16
N PRO A 520 20.03 -25.44 -49.15
CA PRO A 520 18.81 -26.25 -49.11
C PRO A 520 18.77 -27.15 -47.87
N ALA A 521 17.64 -27.20 -47.18
CA ALA A 521 17.42 -28.16 -46.11
C ALA A 521 17.18 -29.57 -46.69
N THR A 522 17.64 -30.59 -45.98
CA THR A 522 17.49 -32.01 -46.34
C THR A 522 16.67 -32.77 -45.29
N GLY A 523 16.27 -34.01 -45.59
CA GLY A 523 15.52 -34.84 -44.64
C GLY A 523 14.10 -34.34 -44.36
N SER A 524 13.68 -34.35 -43.10
CA SER A 524 12.31 -33.97 -42.68
C SER A 524 11.96 -32.50 -42.89
N MET A 525 12.94 -31.66 -43.23
CA MET A 525 12.75 -30.24 -43.57
C MET A 525 13.00 -29.95 -45.06
N ALA A 526 13.01 -30.98 -45.93
CA ALA A 526 13.16 -30.80 -47.37
C ALA A 526 12.15 -29.77 -47.93
N GLY A 527 12.63 -28.82 -48.72
CA GLY A 527 11.84 -27.68 -49.22
C GLY A 527 11.93 -26.39 -48.38
N TRP A 528 12.65 -26.42 -47.25
CA TRP A 528 13.06 -25.22 -46.50
C TRP A 528 14.51 -24.84 -46.84
N LYS A 529 14.92 -23.64 -46.44
CA LYS A 529 16.32 -23.19 -46.49
C LYS A 529 16.90 -23.22 -45.07
N VAL A 530 18.19 -23.51 -44.94
CA VAL A 530 18.96 -23.36 -43.69
C VAL A 530 19.82 -22.12 -43.81
N LEU A 531 19.72 -21.22 -42.84
CA LEU A 531 20.59 -20.04 -42.76
C LEU A 531 21.94 -20.43 -42.14
N LYS A 532 23.01 -20.00 -42.78
CA LYS A 532 24.41 -20.26 -42.44
C LYS A 532 25.17 -18.96 -42.27
N GLY A 533 26.27 -18.97 -41.51
CA GLY A 533 27.10 -17.79 -41.23
C GLY A 533 26.58 -16.87 -40.12
N HIS A 534 25.46 -17.21 -39.46
CA HIS A 534 24.92 -16.42 -38.36
C HIS A 534 25.70 -16.65 -37.05
N LYS A 535 25.66 -15.68 -36.13
CA LYS A 535 26.40 -15.69 -34.86
C LYS A 535 26.13 -16.90 -33.93
N TYR A 536 25.08 -17.68 -34.18
CA TYR A 536 24.67 -18.81 -33.35
C TYR A 536 24.81 -20.17 -34.06
N GLU A 537 25.47 -20.26 -35.22
CA GLU A 537 25.48 -21.48 -36.05
C GLU A 537 26.04 -22.72 -35.34
N LYS A 538 26.89 -22.56 -34.32
CA LYS A 538 27.42 -23.67 -33.51
C LYS A 538 26.43 -24.25 -32.50
N SER A 539 25.29 -23.58 -32.29
CA SER A 539 24.33 -23.90 -31.23
C SER A 539 22.91 -24.01 -31.75
N LEU A 540 22.57 -23.31 -32.83
CA LEU A 540 21.24 -23.31 -33.42
C LEU A 540 21.34 -23.54 -34.92
N ARG A 541 20.46 -24.38 -35.44
CA ARG A 541 20.18 -24.49 -36.86
C ARG A 541 18.87 -23.78 -37.15
N ILE A 542 18.94 -22.71 -37.95
CA ILE A 542 17.79 -21.88 -38.31
C ILE A 542 17.31 -22.28 -39.70
N TYR A 543 16.07 -22.76 -39.79
CA TYR A 543 15.36 -23.01 -41.03
C TYR A 543 14.45 -21.83 -41.34
N PHE A 544 14.31 -21.48 -42.62
CA PHE A 544 13.39 -20.44 -43.04
C PHE A 544 12.77 -20.71 -44.42
N GLN A 545 11.62 -20.08 -44.63
CA GLN A 545 10.96 -19.93 -45.93
C GLN A 545 10.50 -18.48 -46.07
N TYR A 546 10.72 -17.90 -47.24
CA TYR A 546 10.24 -16.57 -47.56
C TYR A 546 9.60 -16.59 -48.94
N LYS A 547 8.26 -16.40 -48.98
CA LYS A 547 7.45 -16.41 -50.20
C LYS A 547 6.33 -15.37 -50.08
N ASN A 548 6.09 -14.61 -51.14
CA ASN A 548 5.01 -13.60 -51.22
C ASN A 548 4.99 -12.62 -50.02
N GLY A 549 6.16 -12.22 -49.52
CA GLY A 549 6.28 -11.30 -48.38
C GLY A 549 6.08 -11.95 -47.00
N ASN A 550 5.75 -13.24 -46.93
CA ASN A 550 5.59 -13.96 -45.67
C ASN A 550 6.88 -14.71 -45.31
N LEU A 551 7.45 -14.39 -44.14
CA LEU A 551 8.59 -15.07 -43.55
C LEU A 551 8.12 -16.10 -42.51
N ALA A 552 8.52 -17.35 -42.67
CA ALA A 552 8.38 -18.40 -41.66
C ALA A 552 9.75 -18.89 -41.23
N THR A 553 9.96 -19.07 -39.92
CA THR A 553 11.22 -19.60 -39.37
C THR A 553 10.94 -20.79 -38.46
N LYS A 554 11.89 -21.73 -38.39
CA LYS A 554 11.90 -22.84 -37.44
C LYS A 554 13.31 -23.06 -36.93
N THR A 555 13.45 -23.34 -35.64
CA THR A 555 14.76 -23.41 -34.99
C THR A 555 14.97 -24.79 -34.39
N GLU A 556 16.16 -25.35 -34.59
CA GLU A 556 16.60 -26.61 -34.01
C GLU A 556 17.84 -26.34 -33.14
N ASP A 557 17.77 -26.71 -31.86
CA ASP A 557 18.91 -26.67 -30.95
C ASP A 557 19.86 -27.83 -31.26
N ILE A 558 21.08 -27.52 -31.69
CA ILE A 558 22.09 -28.51 -32.10
C ILE A 558 23.24 -28.62 -31.10
N ARG A 559 23.09 -28.05 -29.90
CA ARG A 559 24.12 -28.12 -28.86
C ARG A 559 24.30 -29.55 -28.37
N LYS A 560 25.55 -30.01 -28.33
CA LYS A 560 25.91 -31.29 -27.71
C LYS A 560 25.98 -31.12 -26.19
N VAL A 561 24.83 -31.25 -25.52
CA VAL A 561 24.74 -31.23 -24.05
C VAL A 561 24.80 -32.67 -23.52
N ASN A 562 25.74 -32.98 -22.62
CA ASN A 562 25.76 -34.28 -21.93
C ASN A 562 24.67 -34.30 -20.85
N LEU A 563 23.47 -34.75 -21.20
CA LEU A 563 22.31 -34.76 -20.32
C LEU A 563 22.49 -35.62 -19.05
N ASN A 564 23.45 -36.56 -19.05
CA ASN A 564 23.73 -37.45 -17.91
C ASN A 564 24.79 -36.88 -16.96
N GLN A 565 25.39 -35.73 -17.28
CA GLN A 565 26.32 -35.05 -16.38
C GLN A 565 25.60 -34.65 -15.08
N LYS A 566 26.23 -34.94 -13.93
CA LYS A 566 25.73 -34.55 -12.61
C LYS A 566 26.18 -33.13 -12.26
N VAL A 567 25.27 -32.34 -11.70
CA VAL A 567 25.47 -30.97 -11.25
C VAL A 567 25.04 -30.86 -9.79
N THR A 568 25.92 -30.35 -8.94
CA THR A 568 25.63 -30.08 -7.53
C THR A 568 25.24 -28.62 -7.35
N TRP A 569 24.12 -28.38 -6.68
CA TRP A 569 23.56 -27.05 -6.41
C TRP A 569 23.04 -26.97 -4.97
N THR A 570 22.76 -25.76 -4.47
CA THR A 570 22.29 -25.55 -3.09
C THR A 570 20.85 -25.05 -3.11
N ASP A 571 19.94 -25.76 -2.45
CA ASP A 571 18.53 -25.39 -2.37
C ASP A 571 18.28 -24.19 -1.45
N ASP A 572 17.03 -23.76 -1.28
CA ASP A 572 16.68 -22.58 -0.48
C ASP A 572 16.88 -22.77 1.04
N TYR A 573 17.07 -24.02 1.48
CA TYR A 573 17.35 -24.37 2.87
C TYR A 573 18.84 -24.56 3.14
N GLY A 574 19.70 -24.29 2.14
CA GLY A 574 21.15 -24.45 2.26
C GLY A 574 21.64 -25.90 2.09
N LEU A 575 20.78 -26.84 1.69
CA LEU A 575 21.16 -28.23 1.47
C LEU A 575 21.76 -28.40 0.07
N LYS A 576 22.89 -29.12 -0.01
CA LYS A 576 23.49 -29.50 -1.30
C LYS A 576 22.71 -30.63 -1.94
N ARG A 577 22.22 -30.41 -3.15
CA ARG A 577 21.51 -31.36 -4.02
C ARG A 577 22.40 -31.72 -5.20
N THR A 578 22.27 -32.94 -5.73
CA THR A 578 22.97 -33.37 -6.94
C THR A 578 21.96 -34.01 -7.90
N ASN A 579 21.84 -33.45 -9.09
CA ASN A 579 20.92 -33.89 -10.13
C ASN A 579 21.63 -34.01 -11.47
N THR A 580 21.08 -34.80 -12.39
CA THR A 580 21.56 -34.79 -13.79
C THR A 580 21.11 -33.51 -14.50
N ILE A 581 21.83 -33.07 -15.54
CA ILE A 581 21.40 -31.93 -16.37
C ILE A 581 19.98 -32.16 -16.93
N ARG A 582 19.63 -33.41 -17.27
CA ARG A 582 18.27 -33.78 -17.71
C ARG A 582 17.20 -33.43 -16.67
N GLU A 583 17.42 -33.79 -15.42
CA GLU A 583 16.49 -33.50 -14.31
C GLU A 583 16.38 -31.99 -14.05
N ILE A 584 17.51 -31.28 -14.14
CA ILE A 584 17.54 -29.83 -13.96
C ILE A 584 16.80 -29.11 -15.09
N TYR A 585 16.93 -29.56 -16.35
CA TYR A 585 16.16 -28.98 -17.47
C TYR A 585 14.66 -29.24 -17.34
N HIS A 586 14.27 -30.40 -16.81
CA HIS A 586 12.88 -30.66 -16.47
C HIS A 586 12.37 -29.69 -15.39
N LEU A 587 13.19 -29.41 -14.38
CA LEU A 587 12.89 -28.40 -13.36
C LEU A 587 12.70 -27.00 -13.96
N PHE A 588 13.48 -26.63 -14.98
CA PHE A 588 13.36 -25.34 -15.67
C PHE A 588 12.04 -25.18 -16.44
N SER A 589 11.39 -26.29 -16.81
CA SER A 589 10.13 -26.26 -17.56
C SER A 589 8.89 -25.97 -16.69
N TYR A 590 9.01 -25.97 -15.35
CA TYR A 590 7.94 -25.63 -14.41
C TYR A 590 7.89 -24.13 -14.12
N THR A 591 7.58 -23.33 -15.15
CA THR A 591 7.59 -21.86 -15.09
C THR A 591 6.55 -21.26 -14.15
N ASN A 592 5.56 -22.03 -13.68
CA ASN A 592 4.56 -21.60 -12.71
C ASN A 592 5.03 -21.72 -11.25
N GLU A 593 6.08 -22.51 -11.00
CA GLU A 593 6.59 -22.77 -9.64
C GLU A 593 7.89 -22.01 -9.36
N PHE A 594 8.71 -21.74 -10.39
CA PHE A 594 10.02 -21.08 -10.24
C PHE A 594 10.17 -19.88 -11.17
N THR A 595 10.58 -18.74 -10.62
CA THR A 595 10.83 -17.52 -11.40
C THR A 595 12.16 -17.62 -12.16
N ALA A 596 12.26 -16.94 -13.31
CA ALA A 596 13.51 -16.88 -14.09
C ALA A 596 14.69 -16.29 -13.29
N GLU A 597 14.44 -15.33 -12.40
CA GLU A 597 15.46 -14.77 -11.50
C GLU A 597 15.97 -15.81 -10.49
N TRP A 598 15.06 -16.62 -9.94
CA TRP A 598 15.43 -17.71 -9.03
C TRP A 598 16.27 -18.78 -9.76
N LEU A 599 15.83 -19.20 -10.95
CA LEU A 599 16.53 -20.19 -11.77
C LEU A 599 17.92 -19.70 -12.20
N LEU A 600 18.03 -18.42 -12.58
CA LEU A 600 19.29 -17.76 -12.90
C LEU A 600 20.21 -17.71 -11.68
N LYS A 601 19.69 -17.37 -10.50
CA LYS A 601 20.48 -17.32 -9.26
C LYS A 601 21.00 -18.71 -8.85
N LYS A 602 20.20 -19.76 -9.05
CA LYS A 602 20.54 -21.13 -8.61
C LYS A 602 21.45 -21.87 -9.59
N PHE A 603 21.22 -21.70 -10.89
CA PHE A 603 21.86 -22.50 -11.93
C PHE A 603 22.72 -21.68 -12.91
N GLY A 604 22.64 -20.35 -12.84
CA GLY A 604 23.49 -19.42 -13.59
C GLY A 604 23.54 -19.75 -15.07
N LYS A 605 24.77 -19.95 -15.57
CA LYS A 605 25.05 -20.25 -16.97
C LYS A 605 24.31 -21.48 -17.50
N LEU A 606 24.01 -22.48 -16.66
CA LEU A 606 23.25 -23.66 -17.09
C LEU A 606 21.79 -23.31 -17.46
N TYR A 607 21.19 -22.35 -16.76
CA TYR A 607 19.85 -21.84 -17.07
C TYR A 607 19.88 -20.85 -18.24
N GLU A 608 20.89 -19.97 -18.31
CA GLU A 608 21.10 -19.08 -19.46
C GLU A 608 21.29 -19.87 -20.76
N ASP A 609 22.13 -20.90 -20.72
CA ASP A 609 22.32 -21.81 -21.85
C ASP A 609 20.99 -22.47 -22.19
N TRP A 610 20.25 -23.05 -21.23
CA TRP A 610 18.95 -23.66 -21.52
C TRP A 610 17.97 -22.70 -22.22
N LEU A 611 17.90 -21.43 -21.81
CA LEU A 611 17.06 -20.38 -22.43
C LEU A 611 17.56 -19.90 -23.81
N ALA A 612 18.84 -20.09 -24.12
CA ALA A 612 19.46 -19.49 -25.31
C ALA A 612 18.83 -19.95 -26.64
N SER A 613 18.15 -21.10 -26.69
CA SER A 613 17.46 -21.56 -27.91
C SER A 613 16.07 -20.95 -28.11
N THR A 614 15.45 -20.42 -27.06
CA THR A 614 14.09 -19.84 -27.09
C THR A 614 14.05 -18.32 -27.11
N LEU A 615 15.14 -17.65 -26.70
CA LEU A 615 15.25 -16.18 -26.65
C LEU A 615 15.93 -15.54 -27.87
N VAL A 616 16.48 -16.34 -28.79
CA VAL A 616 17.11 -15.80 -29.99
C VAL A 616 16.03 -15.38 -30.98
N ASP A 617 16.04 -14.09 -31.35
CA ASP A 617 15.20 -13.54 -32.42
C ASP A 617 15.66 -14.06 -33.78
N THR A 618 15.25 -15.29 -34.10
CA THR A 618 15.61 -15.95 -35.35
C THR A 618 14.93 -15.31 -36.55
N ALA A 619 13.77 -14.67 -36.36
CA ALA A 619 13.09 -13.91 -37.40
C ALA A 619 13.93 -12.68 -37.79
N GLY A 620 14.35 -11.87 -36.82
CA GLY A 620 15.19 -10.69 -37.08
C GLY A 620 16.53 -11.01 -37.75
N ILE A 621 17.16 -12.14 -37.41
CA ILE A 621 18.41 -12.58 -38.07
C ILE A 621 18.16 -12.96 -39.54
N VAL A 622 17.03 -13.62 -39.84
CA VAL A 622 16.68 -13.97 -41.22
C VAL A 622 16.27 -12.73 -42.01
N GLU A 623 15.55 -11.78 -41.39
CA GLU A 623 15.22 -10.48 -41.98
C GLU A 623 16.47 -9.68 -42.33
N GLU A 624 17.46 -9.62 -41.43
CA GLU A 624 18.76 -8.98 -41.68
C GLU A 624 19.42 -9.58 -42.93
N TYR A 625 19.51 -10.92 -43.02
CA TYR A 625 20.03 -11.61 -44.20
C TYR A 625 19.22 -11.29 -45.49
N LEU A 626 17.89 -11.30 -45.42
CA LEU A 626 17.04 -11.02 -46.58
C LEU A 626 17.15 -9.56 -47.03
N ILE A 627 17.34 -8.62 -46.10
CA ILE A 627 17.58 -7.20 -46.40
C ILE A 627 18.97 -7.00 -47.01
N GLU A 628 20.01 -7.59 -46.42
CA GLU A 628 21.39 -7.50 -46.91
C GLU A 628 21.56 -8.11 -48.32
N THR A 629 20.81 -9.17 -48.62
CA THR A 629 20.81 -9.82 -49.94
C THR A 629 19.82 -9.20 -50.93
N GLY A 630 19.04 -8.19 -50.51
CA GLY A 630 18.04 -7.51 -51.35
C GLY A 630 16.79 -8.34 -51.65
N GLN A 631 16.59 -9.47 -50.98
CA GLN A 631 15.39 -10.30 -51.07
C GLN A 631 14.19 -9.71 -50.31
N MET A 632 14.44 -8.86 -49.31
CA MET A 632 13.43 -8.13 -48.54
C MET A 632 13.76 -6.63 -48.55
N LYS A 633 12.74 -5.78 -48.69
CA LYS A 633 12.92 -4.33 -48.56
C LYS A 633 13.07 -3.98 -47.07
N PRO A 634 13.99 -3.08 -46.68
CA PRO A 634 14.03 -2.58 -45.31
C PRO A 634 12.69 -1.97 -44.94
N TYR A 635 12.24 -2.16 -43.70
CA TYR A 635 11.05 -1.46 -43.20
C TYR A 635 11.29 0.05 -43.27
N GLY A 636 10.68 0.70 -44.26
CA GLY A 636 10.61 2.15 -44.31
C GLY A 636 9.84 2.65 -43.10
N SER A 637 10.30 3.72 -42.48
CA SER A 637 9.53 4.48 -41.49
C SER A 637 8.31 5.10 -42.17
N ASN A 638 7.24 4.33 -42.40
CA ASN A 638 5.98 4.82 -42.94
C ASN A 638 4.81 4.02 -42.35
N VAL A 639 4.27 4.52 -41.25
CA VAL A 639 2.81 4.65 -41.12
C VAL A 639 2.55 6.10 -40.74
N THR A 640 2.35 6.94 -41.76
CA THR A 640 1.62 8.18 -41.58
C THR A 640 0.16 7.81 -41.72
N LEU A 641 -0.58 7.71 -40.62
CA LEU A 641 -2.03 7.78 -40.68
C LEU A 641 -2.38 9.19 -41.15
N THR A 642 -2.83 9.31 -42.40
CA THR A 642 -3.53 10.52 -42.83
C THR A 642 -4.95 10.50 -42.24
N PRO A 643 -5.57 11.66 -41.95
CA PRO A 643 -6.85 11.73 -41.25
C PRO A 643 -8.06 11.11 -41.97
N GLU A 644 -7.94 10.69 -43.24
CA GLU A 644 -9.07 10.20 -44.04
C GLU A 644 -9.19 8.67 -44.22
N ALA A 645 -8.58 7.84 -43.37
CA ALA A 645 -8.79 6.39 -43.47
C ALA A 645 -10.10 5.95 -42.77
N GLU A 646 -11.18 5.77 -43.55
CA GLU A 646 -12.37 5.04 -43.12
C GLU A 646 -12.09 3.53 -43.07
N PHE A 647 -12.53 2.86 -41.99
CA PHE A 647 -12.40 1.42 -41.80
C PHE A 647 -13.61 0.70 -42.41
N GLU A 648 -13.37 -0.28 -43.30
CA GLU A 648 -14.29 -1.40 -43.53
C GLU A 648 -14.03 -2.54 -42.52
#